data_AF-A0A3E2H1X9-F1
#
_entry.id   AF-A0A3E2H1X9-F1
#
_cell.length_a   1.000
_cell.length_b   1.000
_cell.length_c   1.000
_cell.angle_alpha   90.00
_cell.angle_beta   90.00
_cell.angle_gamma   90.00
#
_symmetry.space_group_name_H-M   'P 1'
#
loop_
_entity.id
_entity.type
_entity.pdbx_description
1 polymer ?
#
loop_
_entity_poly.entity_id
_entity_poly.type
_entity_poly.pdbx_seq_one_letter_code
_entity_poly.pdbx_strand_id
1 'polypeptide(L)'
;MAPTATSEEPKAIVPVPTKAVHQQDHVQIKAKTPLQAISHGICLTGVPSFPDFASKRQWQLEHMAAAFRHWSGEGYVEGMSGHISVRDPEYHDAFWTNPLGLHFGLLRASDMILLNFKGEAIGGNRSRPANSAGFLIHGAVHKARPDVHAICHTHSVYGKAWSVFGKPLEMLTQDACKFYGSAQSVYNNHGGVVLGEEEGIKIAQALGKGKGCILRNHGLLTVGETVDEAAWLFTSMEKSCRVQLVAEGAAREGVEKVLIKDEEAKFNYDAESDPEFAVHHSLAKKLSISTAADGLLPVPDTEALHLGGELANNLKNPDRSLRSHSQLPIHPVHVSTAALHCSEGNAWIVVNGVVWDVTGFAAKHPGGVEVIQEHFGKDGTEAYNSIHGPGLISKFLGPEKRIGELEPNSSGILQRKTENQKPKSSLPDLGSIITLSQFEAVAEQLMIDRTWGYVAGATEDSISHRANYDWYQRILFRPRILKKVKTVDMSVSVLGQRYDLPFFIAPTSSVKLSHPDGELAQARASVACGVPAMVPTMGSYSVQEIVSVLPPGYPFFLQLYMYSDRSDARKFLQAAHKLKPRGILFTVDLPVLSKREVIKRQQLGSGSQSEREIAPPPTNTSLDENIGWEDIAWIRECCPDVPIFLKGIQCAADARRAYEHGCAGIYLSNHGGRALDTAVPAILTLLEMHASCPELLGKMEIFIDGGIRRGRDILKAMCLGASAVLAGRPFLYALSYGEDGVKKAFKILSDELRMAMQLVGITSLDQAHPGLLNTADIDRFVYAGDAHPWARKVERSKL
;
A
#
# COMPACT_ATOMS: atom_id res chain seq x y z
N MET A 1 25.39 5.69 52.60
CA MET A 1 26.48 6.67 52.38
C MET A 1 26.64 6.86 50.88
N ALA A 2 26.63 8.10 50.40
CA ALA A 2 26.80 8.47 48.99
C ALA A 2 28.20 8.10 48.45
N PRO A 3 28.40 8.18 47.12
CA PRO A 3 29.15 9.33 46.62
C PRO A 3 28.49 10.04 45.42
N THR A 4 28.76 11.34 45.40
CA THR A 4 28.26 12.42 44.55
C THR A 4 28.82 12.36 43.13
N ALA A 5 27.96 12.51 42.11
CA ALA A 5 28.34 12.79 40.74
C ALA A 5 28.41 14.31 40.51
N THR A 6 29.53 14.77 39.99
CA THR A 6 29.82 16.15 39.60
C THR A 6 29.05 16.53 38.33
N SER A 7 28.42 17.70 38.35
CA SER A 7 27.78 18.36 37.21
C SER A 7 28.82 18.92 36.25
N GLU A 8 28.81 18.50 34.98
CA GLU A 8 29.42 19.27 33.89
C GLU A 8 28.33 20.12 33.22
N GLU A 9 28.54 21.44 33.20
CA GLU A 9 27.71 22.40 32.47
C GLU A 9 27.89 22.24 30.94
N PRO A 10 26.83 22.42 30.14
CA PRO A 10 26.95 22.44 28.68
C PRO A 10 27.71 23.68 28.20
N LYS A 11 28.79 23.46 27.44
CA LYS A 11 29.56 24.53 26.78
C LYS A 11 28.66 25.34 25.84
N ALA A 12 28.63 26.66 26.05
CA ALA A 12 27.99 27.62 25.17
C ALA A 12 28.55 27.53 23.73
N ILE A 13 27.64 27.38 22.77
CA ILE A 13 27.96 27.48 21.34
C ILE A 13 28.20 28.96 21.03
N VAL A 14 29.44 29.30 20.67
CA VAL A 14 29.81 30.65 20.23
C VAL A 14 29.22 30.89 18.83
N PRO A 15 28.46 31.97 18.58
CA PRO A 15 27.96 32.27 17.25
C PRO A 15 29.12 32.62 16.32
N VAL A 16 29.14 32.00 15.14
CA VAL A 16 29.99 32.44 14.02
C VAL A 16 29.47 33.81 13.56
N PRO A 17 30.32 34.84 13.41
CA PRO A 17 29.86 36.15 12.97
C PRO A 17 29.37 36.05 11.52
N THR A 18 28.06 36.22 11.34
CA THR A 18 27.44 36.39 10.03
C THR A 18 27.99 37.67 9.43
N LYS A 19 28.79 37.56 8.35
CA LYS A 19 29.13 38.74 7.54
C LYS A 19 27.82 39.39 7.12
N ALA A 20 27.66 40.66 7.48
CA ALA A 20 26.58 41.50 6.98
C ALA A 20 26.60 41.43 5.45
N VAL A 21 25.55 40.83 4.88
CA VAL A 21 25.27 40.97 3.46
C VAL A 21 24.99 42.46 3.24
N HIS A 22 25.77 43.06 2.35
CA HIS A 22 25.80 44.48 2.11
C HIS A 22 24.39 45.06 1.86
N GLN A 23 24.12 46.21 2.49
CA GLN A 23 22.99 47.11 2.22
C GLN A 23 22.88 47.58 0.75
N GLN A 24 23.74 47.12 -0.16
CA GLN A 24 23.79 47.54 -1.57
C GLN A 24 22.84 46.75 -2.49
N ASP A 25 22.38 45.55 -2.11
CA ASP A 25 21.45 44.76 -2.96
C ASP A 25 19.98 45.20 -2.82
N HIS A 26 19.67 46.05 -1.83
CA HIS A 26 18.31 46.54 -1.57
C HIS A 26 17.82 47.63 -2.55
N VAL A 27 18.62 48.03 -3.55
CA VAL A 27 18.33 49.21 -4.39
C VAL A 27 17.84 48.87 -5.82
N GLN A 28 17.69 47.60 -6.22
CA GLN A 28 17.20 47.24 -7.56
C GLN A 28 15.79 46.62 -7.67
N ILE A 29 14.96 46.66 -6.63
CA ILE A 29 13.57 46.12 -6.66
C ILE A 29 12.52 47.20 -7.01
N LYS A 30 12.81 48.12 -7.95
CA LYS A 30 11.83 49.19 -8.31
C LYS A 30 11.25 49.10 -9.72
N ALA A 31 11.42 47.98 -10.43
CA ALA A 31 10.82 47.79 -11.76
C ALA A 31 10.34 46.37 -12.09
N LYS A 32 10.25 45.45 -11.12
CA LYS A 32 9.83 44.05 -11.34
C LYS A 32 8.66 43.68 -10.42
N THR A 33 7.68 42.93 -10.92
CA THR A 33 6.65 42.28 -10.07
C THR A 33 7.31 41.26 -9.13
N PRO A 34 6.70 40.88 -7.99
CA PRO A 34 7.27 39.86 -7.11
C PRO A 34 7.58 38.54 -7.83
N LEU A 35 6.71 38.11 -8.74
CA LEU A 35 6.92 36.94 -9.60
C LEU A 35 8.12 37.11 -10.54
N GLN A 36 8.34 38.30 -11.10
CA GLN A 36 9.52 38.63 -11.91
C GLN A 36 10.81 38.70 -11.09
N ALA A 37 10.72 39.08 -9.81
CA ALA A 37 11.87 39.19 -8.91
C ALA A 37 12.44 37.81 -8.53
N ILE A 38 11.58 36.79 -8.43
CA ILE A 38 11.97 35.40 -8.10
C ILE A 38 12.22 34.52 -9.32
N SER A 39 11.82 34.97 -10.52
CA SER A 39 12.02 34.22 -11.76
C SER A 39 13.46 34.36 -12.28
N HIS A 40 14.18 33.25 -12.43
CA HIS A 40 15.48 33.23 -13.09
C HIS A 40 15.33 32.79 -14.55
N GLY A 41 15.44 33.74 -15.50
CA GLY A 41 15.28 33.47 -16.94
C GLY A 41 13.88 33.80 -17.46
N ILE A 42 13.13 32.78 -17.91
CA ILE A 42 11.78 32.96 -18.47
C ILE A 42 10.81 33.30 -17.32
N CYS A 43 10.15 34.46 -17.41
CA CYS A 43 9.11 34.83 -16.46
C CYS A 43 7.80 34.11 -16.79
N LEU A 44 7.14 33.57 -15.76
CA LEU A 44 5.84 32.94 -15.90
C LEU A 44 4.77 34.00 -16.23
N THR A 45 3.82 33.66 -17.11
CA THR A 45 2.71 34.54 -17.51
C THR A 45 1.64 34.59 -16.43
N GLY A 46 1.41 35.76 -15.80
CA GLY A 46 0.41 35.98 -14.74
C GLY A 46 -1.06 35.76 -15.17
N VAL A 47 -2.00 36.39 -14.45
CA VAL A 47 -3.45 36.26 -14.76
C VAL A 47 -3.72 36.58 -16.24
N PRO A 48 -4.39 35.69 -17.01
CA PRO A 48 -4.64 35.93 -18.42
C PRO A 48 -5.50 37.18 -18.66
N SER A 49 -5.26 37.88 -19.76
CA SER A 49 -6.19 38.89 -20.28
C SER A 49 -7.23 38.20 -21.18
N PHE A 50 -8.46 38.72 -21.18
CA PHE A 50 -9.58 38.13 -21.91
C PHE A 50 -10.15 39.15 -22.91
N PRO A 51 -10.48 38.71 -24.14
CA PRO A 51 -11.01 39.59 -25.17
C PRO A 51 -12.44 40.06 -24.90
N ASP A 52 -13.20 39.32 -24.08
CA ASP A 52 -14.60 39.62 -23.75
C ASP A 52 -15.01 39.06 -22.38
N PHE A 53 -16.20 39.46 -21.90
CA PHE A 53 -16.72 38.99 -20.61
C PHE A 53 -17.06 37.50 -20.61
N ALA A 54 -17.46 36.92 -21.75
CA ALA A 54 -17.85 35.51 -21.83
C ALA A 54 -16.66 34.57 -21.61
N SER A 55 -15.52 34.85 -22.25
CA SER A 55 -14.26 34.13 -22.10
C SER A 55 -13.67 34.27 -20.70
N LYS A 56 -13.71 35.48 -20.10
CA LYS A 56 -13.32 35.68 -18.70
C LYS A 56 -14.20 34.88 -17.74
N ARG A 57 -15.53 34.90 -17.97
CA ARG A 57 -16.51 34.15 -17.16
C ARG A 57 -16.27 32.65 -17.26
N GLN A 58 -16.08 32.12 -18.47
CA GLN A 58 -15.78 30.70 -18.68
C GLN A 58 -14.53 30.28 -17.88
N TRP A 59 -13.45 31.07 -17.99
CA TRP A 59 -12.21 30.83 -17.25
C TRP A 59 -12.43 30.81 -15.72
N GLN A 60 -13.16 31.80 -15.19
CA GLN A 60 -13.47 31.87 -13.76
C GLN A 60 -14.25 30.62 -13.28
N LEU A 61 -15.23 30.14 -14.06
CA LEU A 61 -16.03 28.98 -13.70
C LEU A 61 -15.27 27.65 -13.80
N GLU A 62 -14.38 27.52 -14.79
CA GLU A 62 -13.50 26.36 -14.92
C GLU A 62 -12.53 26.28 -13.75
N HIS A 63 -11.94 27.40 -13.37
CA HIS A 63 -11.03 27.52 -12.23
C HIS A 63 -11.76 27.28 -10.90
N MET A 64 -13.01 27.74 -10.77
CA MET A 64 -13.88 27.42 -9.64
C MET A 64 -14.15 25.94 -9.50
N ALA A 65 -14.50 25.27 -10.60
CA ALA A 65 -14.69 23.83 -10.61
C ALA A 65 -13.38 23.07 -10.28
N ALA A 66 -12.23 23.57 -10.77
CA ALA A 66 -10.93 23.01 -10.46
C ALA A 66 -10.56 23.17 -8.97
N ALA A 67 -10.82 24.33 -8.37
CA ALA A 67 -10.59 24.61 -6.96
C ALA A 67 -11.40 23.67 -6.05
N PHE A 68 -12.69 23.43 -6.35
CA PHE A 68 -13.49 22.44 -5.63
C PHE A 68 -12.93 21.03 -5.74
N ARG A 69 -12.55 20.60 -6.95
CA ARG A 69 -11.97 19.26 -7.14
C ARG A 69 -10.64 19.12 -6.40
N HIS A 70 -9.84 20.18 -6.33
CA HIS A 70 -8.64 20.20 -5.49
C HIS A 70 -8.97 20.07 -4.00
N TRP A 71 -9.92 20.84 -3.48
CA TRP A 71 -10.38 20.71 -2.09
C TRP A 71 -10.94 19.33 -1.76
N SER A 72 -11.58 18.67 -2.73
CA SER A 72 -11.98 17.27 -2.61
C SER A 72 -10.78 16.33 -2.47
N GLY A 73 -9.70 16.57 -3.21
CA GLY A 73 -8.46 15.79 -3.12
C GLY A 73 -7.67 16.04 -1.85
N GLU A 74 -7.70 17.25 -1.29
CA GLU A 74 -7.05 17.60 -0.02
C GLU A 74 -7.91 17.21 1.21
N GLY A 75 -9.12 16.68 1.01
CA GLY A 75 -9.99 16.20 2.09
C GLY A 75 -10.75 17.31 2.83
N TYR A 76 -11.02 18.46 2.21
CA TYR A 76 -11.72 19.59 2.85
C TYR A 76 -13.25 19.51 2.77
N VAL A 77 -13.79 18.40 2.27
CA VAL A 77 -15.23 18.20 2.08
C VAL A 77 -15.89 17.80 3.41
N GLU A 78 -16.88 18.58 3.84
CA GLU A 78 -17.69 18.30 5.03
C GLU A 78 -19.17 18.30 4.64
N GLY A 79 -19.66 17.18 4.11
CA GLY A 79 -21.05 17.04 3.68
C GLY A 79 -21.47 18.07 2.62
N MET A 80 -22.43 18.93 2.98
CA MET A 80 -22.95 20.01 2.11
C MET A 80 -22.38 21.39 2.45
N SER A 81 -21.41 21.46 3.37
CA SER A 81 -20.80 22.70 3.83
C SER A 81 -19.65 23.14 2.93
N GLY A 82 -19.50 24.44 2.78
CA GLY A 82 -18.42 25.08 2.04
C GLY A 82 -18.84 25.62 0.67
N HIS A 83 -18.29 26.77 0.35
CA HIS A 83 -18.67 27.61 -0.77
C HIS A 83 -17.44 28.28 -1.36
N ILE A 84 -17.42 28.34 -2.68
CA ILE A 84 -16.59 29.26 -3.43
C ILE A 84 -17.56 30.19 -4.14
N SER A 85 -17.23 31.47 -4.22
CA SER A 85 -17.93 32.41 -5.10
C SER A 85 -16.96 33.24 -5.91
N VAL A 86 -17.42 33.69 -7.08
CA VAL A 86 -16.68 34.63 -7.91
C VAL A 86 -17.62 35.66 -8.56
N ARG A 87 -17.29 36.94 -8.47
CA ARG A 87 -18.07 38.04 -9.06
C ARG A 87 -18.12 37.89 -10.58
N ASP A 88 -19.30 38.11 -11.15
CA ASP A 88 -19.47 38.08 -12.60
C ASP A 88 -18.68 39.24 -13.25
N PRO A 89 -18.03 39.00 -14.41
CA PRO A 89 -17.20 40.03 -15.02
C PRO A 89 -18.01 41.13 -15.73
N GLU A 90 -19.29 40.91 -16.04
CA GLU A 90 -20.21 41.85 -16.68
C GLU A 90 -21.23 42.43 -15.68
N TYR A 91 -21.82 41.56 -14.85
CA TYR A 91 -22.85 41.92 -13.87
C TYR A 91 -22.24 42.09 -12.47
N HIS A 92 -21.74 43.29 -12.17
CA HIS A 92 -21.01 43.55 -10.93
C HIS A 92 -21.82 43.40 -9.64
N ASP A 93 -23.15 43.38 -9.73
CA ASP A 93 -24.10 43.13 -8.63
C ASP A 93 -24.51 41.64 -8.52
N ALA A 94 -23.76 40.75 -9.19
CA ALA A 94 -23.97 39.31 -9.19
C ALA A 94 -22.66 38.52 -9.02
N PHE A 95 -22.79 37.29 -8.51
CA PHE A 95 -21.69 36.35 -8.36
C PHE A 95 -22.11 34.91 -8.63
N TRP A 96 -21.16 34.13 -9.13
CA TRP A 96 -21.28 32.69 -9.35
C TRP A 96 -20.97 31.92 -8.07
N THR A 97 -21.74 30.87 -7.79
CA THR A 97 -21.53 29.97 -6.63
C THR A 97 -21.91 28.53 -6.95
N ASN A 98 -21.43 27.57 -6.15
CA ASN A 98 -21.75 26.16 -6.30
C ASN A 98 -23.19 25.83 -5.90
N PRO A 99 -23.83 24.83 -6.56
CA PRO A 99 -25.14 24.34 -6.18
C PRO A 99 -25.11 23.57 -4.86
N LEU A 100 -26.25 23.52 -4.19
CA LEU A 100 -26.45 22.73 -2.99
C LEU A 100 -26.47 21.22 -3.32
N GLY A 101 -25.83 20.42 -2.47
CA GLY A 101 -25.94 18.95 -2.50
C GLY A 101 -25.22 18.27 -3.67
N LEU A 102 -24.21 18.93 -4.26
CA LEU A 102 -23.29 18.31 -5.21
C LEU A 102 -21.88 18.26 -4.61
N HIS A 103 -21.28 17.06 -4.60
CA HIS A 103 -19.97 16.83 -4.00
C HIS A 103 -18.88 17.62 -4.73
N PHE A 104 -17.91 18.19 -4.00
CA PHE A 104 -16.87 19.05 -4.58
C PHE A 104 -16.09 18.38 -5.73
N GLY A 105 -15.78 17.09 -5.57
CA GLY A 105 -15.11 16.29 -6.60
C GLY A 105 -15.88 16.10 -7.92
N LEU A 106 -17.19 16.40 -7.95
CA LEU A 106 -18.05 16.23 -9.12
C LEU A 106 -18.39 17.56 -9.82
N LEU A 107 -18.10 18.70 -9.19
CA LEU A 107 -18.48 20.01 -9.72
C LEU A 107 -17.81 20.30 -11.06
N ARG A 108 -18.61 20.75 -12.03
CA ARG A 108 -18.21 21.25 -13.36
C ARG A 108 -18.51 22.74 -13.46
N ALA A 109 -17.87 23.44 -14.40
CA ALA A 109 -18.18 24.84 -14.68
C ALA A 109 -19.67 25.05 -15.01
N SER A 110 -20.26 24.10 -15.73
CA SER A 110 -21.68 24.07 -16.09
C SER A 110 -22.64 23.86 -14.91
N ASP A 111 -22.15 23.55 -13.71
CA ASP A 111 -23.01 23.34 -12.54
C ASP A 111 -23.23 24.62 -11.73
N MET A 112 -22.46 25.67 -11.99
CA MET A 112 -22.46 26.90 -11.19
C MET A 112 -23.75 27.71 -11.41
N ILE A 113 -24.15 28.43 -10.37
CA ILE A 113 -25.37 29.25 -10.32
C ILE A 113 -24.95 30.72 -10.20
N LEU A 114 -25.55 31.59 -11.03
CA LEU A 114 -25.38 33.03 -10.92
C LEU A 114 -26.47 33.63 -10.03
N LEU A 115 -26.07 34.25 -8.92
CA LEU A 115 -26.96 34.92 -7.98
C LEU A 115 -26.75 36.43 -8.04
N ASN A 116 -27.84 37.21 -7.99
CA ASN A 116 -27.76 38.64 -7.71
C ASN A 116 -27.63 38.90 -6.19
N PHE A 117 -27.35 40.15 -5.81
CA PHE A 117 -27.23 40.56 -4.41
C PHE A 117 -28.53 40.51 -3.56
N LYS A 118 -29.66 40.13 -4.17
CA LYS A 118 -30.91 39.80 -3.49
C LYS A 118 -31.08 38.30 -3.22
N GLY A 119 -30.15 37.47 -3.70
CA GLY A 119 -30.18 36.01 -3.55
C GLY A 119 -30.99 35.28 -4.62
N GLU A 120 -31.40 35.99 -5.67
CA GLU A 120 -32.18 35.43 -6.76
C GLU A 120 -31.25 34.82 -7.81
N ALA A 121 -31.54 33.58 -8.23
CA ALA A 121 -30.82 32.94 -9.33
C ALA A 121 -31.22 33.57 -10.66
N ILE A 122 -30.30 34.33 -11.27
CA ILE A 122 -30.52 35.08 -12.51
C ILE A 122 -29.82 34.44 -13.73
N GLY A 123 -29.01 33.39 -13.52
CA GLY A 123 -28.32 32.68 -14.60
C GLY A 123 -27.66 31.38 -14.12
N GLY A 124 -26.94 30.70 -15.04
CA GLY A 124 -26.27 29.43 -14.75
C GLY A 124 -27.22 28.24 -14.67
N ASN A 125 -26.80 27.20 -13.95
CA ASN A 125 -27.55 25.95 -13.82
C ASN A 125 -28.58 26.00 -12.69
N ARG A 126 -29.83 26.26 -13.06
CA ARG A 126 -30.95 26.43 -12.12
C ARG A 126 -31.68 25.12 -11.78
N SER A 127 -31.12 23.96 -12.16
CA SER A 127 -31.70 22.65 -11.83
C SER A 127 -31.56 22.28 -10.35
N ARG A 128 -30.70 22.99 -9.61
CA ARG A 128 -30.47 22.84 -8.17
C ARG A 128 -30.48 24.20 -7.49
N PRO A 129 -30.89 24.29 -6.21
CA PRO A 129 -30.85 25.54 -5.47
C PRO A 129 -29.43 25.91 -5.05
N ALA A 130 -29.16 27.20 -4.88
CA ALA A 130 -27.97 27.66 -4.17
C ALA A 130 -28.14 27.47 -2.65
N ASN A 131 -27.02 27.45 -1.92
CA ASN A 131 -27.04 27.35 -0.46
C ASN A 131 -27.28 28.73 0.18
N SER A 132 -28.36 28.88 0.95
CA SER A 132 -28.72 30.14 1.61
C SER A 132 -27.65 30.66 2.58
N ALA A 133 -27.01 29.78 3.36
CA ALA A 133 -25.95 30.18 4.30
C ALA A 133 -24.70 30.66 3.55
N GLY A 134 -24.33 29.98 2.45
CA GLY A 134 -23.24 30.41 1.57
C GLY A 134 -23.52 31.79 0.95
N PHE A 135 -24.75 32.03 0.50
CA PHE A 135 -25.17 33.32 -0.03
C PHE A 135 -25.06 34.45 0.99
N LEU A 136 -25.52 34.26 2.23
CA LEU A 136 -25.54 35.31 3.25
C LEU A 136 -24.12 35.81 3.61
N ILE A 137 -23.15 34.89 3.72
CA ILE A 137 -21.76 35.25 4.01
C ILE A 137 -21.11 35.90 2.78
N HIS A 138 -21.15 35.22 1.63
CA HIS A 138 -20.43 35.65 0.44
C HIS A 138 -21.03 36.94 -0.15
N GLY A 139 -22.36 37.08 -0.12
CA GLY A 139 -23.05 38.28 -0.56
C GLY A 139 -22.72 39.50 0.31
N ALA A 140 -22.65 39.35 1.64
CA ALA A 140 -22.26 40.43 2.52
C ALA A 140 -20.80 40.88 2.30
N VAL A 141 -19.88 39.92 2.12
CA VAL A 141 -18.48 40.21 1.82
C VAL A 141 -18.33 40.89 0.46
N HIS A 142 -18.97 40.37 -0.61
CA HIS A 142 -18.92 41.02 -1.93
C HIS A 142 -19.55 42.42 -1.95
N LYS A 143 -20.58 42.70 -1.13
CA LYS A 143 -21.15 44.05 -0.97
C LYS A 143 -20.18 44.99 -0.24
N ALA A 144 -19.52 44.51 0.82
CA ALA A 144 -18.62 45.31 1.63
C ALA A 144 -17.23 45.53 1.00
N ARG A 145 -16.79 44.61 0.13
CA ARG A 145 -15.47 44.60 -0.51
C ARG A 145 -15.58 44.53 -2.03
N PRO A 146 -15.76 45.68 -2.73
CA PRO A 146 -15.79 45.73 -4.18
C PRO A 146 -14.50 45.23 -4.84
N ASP A 147 -13.37 45.34 -4.14
CA ASP A 147 -12.05 44.84 -4.54
C ASP A 147 -11.93 43.31 -4.48
N VAL A 148 -12.82 42.63 -3.76
CA VAL A 148 -12.85 41.16 -3.69
C VAL A 148 -13.69 40.59 -4.83
N HIS A 149 -13.03 39.79 -5.67
CA HIS A 149 -13.67 39.08 -6.77
C HIS A 149 -13.99 37.64 -6.44
N ALA A 150 -13.20 36.95 -5.61
CA ALA A 150 -13.44 35.58 -5.23
C ALA A 150 -13.38 35.38 -3.72
N ILE A 151 -14.22 34.48 -3.20
CA ILE A 151 -14.31 34.13 -1.78
C ILE A 151 -14.31 32.62 -1.67
N CYS A 152 -13.53 32.09 -0.74
CA CYS A 152 -13.40 30.67 -0.46
C CYS A 152 -13.68 30.42 1.02
N HIS A 153 -14.62 29.54 1.33
CA HIS A 153 -14.96 29.14 2.69
C HIS A 153 -15.27 27.64 2.73
N THR A 154 -14.68 26.89 3.66
CA THR A 154 -15.10 25.53 3.99
C THR A 154 -14.67 25.14 5.41
N HIS A 155 -15.11 23.97 5.84
CA HIS A 155 -14.96 23.42 7.19
C HIS A 155 -13.80 22.42 7.22
N SER A 156 -12.62 22.86 6.80
CA SER A 156 -11.40 22.04 6.74
C SER A 156 -10.94 21.59 8.13
N VAL A 157 -10.22 20.47 8.20
CA VAL A 157 -9.95 19.74 9.46
C VAL A 157 -9.13 20.58 10.43
N TYR A 158 -7.99 21.10 10.00
CA TYR A 158 -7.07 21.84 10.85
C TYR A 158 -7.51 23.27 11.07
N GLY A 159 -8.17 23.88 10.09
CA GLY A 159 -8.78 25.19 10.19
C GLY A 159 -9.89 25.21 11.24
N LYS A 160 -10.76 24.19 11.25
CA LYS A 160 -11.71 24.00 12.36
C LYS A 160 -10.99 23.82 13.69
N ALA A 161 -10.01 22.91 13.74
CA ALA A 161 -9.27 22.61 14.97
C ALA A 161 -8.55 23.83 15.54
N TRP A 162 -8.01 24.71 14.70
CA TRP A 162 -7.38 25.97 15.14
C TRP A 162 -8.42 27.04 15.49
N SER A 163 -9.53 27.10 14.75
CA SER A 163 -10.58 28.11 14.98
C SER A 163 -11.19 28.07 16.38
N VAL A 164 -11.14 26.94 17.08
CA VAL A 164 -11.69 26.81 18.44
C VAL A 164 -10.95 27.70 19.45
N PHE A 165 -9.69 28.05 19.17
CA PHE A 165 -8.90 28.91 20.05
C PHE A 165 -9.23 30.39 19.89
N GLY A 166 -9.88 30.80 18.79
CA GLY A 166 -10.19 32.21 18.52
C GLY A 166 -8.94 33.08 18.46
N LYS A 167 -7.83 32.57 17.88
CA LYS A 167 -6.54 33.25 17.80
C LYS A 167 -6.04 33.35 16.36
N PRO A 168 -5.31 34.43 16.01
CA PRO A 168 -4.60 34.51 14.74
C PRO A 168 -3.49 33.44 14.67
N LEU A 169 -3.05 33.12 13.45
CA LEU A 169 -1.83 32.35 13.20
C LEU A 169 -0.62 33.19 13.61
N GLU A 170 0.34 32.56 14.28
CA GLU A 170 1.63 33.17 14.56
C GLU A 170 2.54 33.05 13.33
N MET A 171 3.53 33.95 13.23
CA MET A 171 4.51 33.94 12.15
C MET A 171 5.59 32.88 12.41
N LEU A 172 5.19 31.62 12.46
CA LEU A 172 6.07 30.47 12.74
C LEU A 172 6.92 30.05 11.54
N THR A 173 6.38 30.22 10.34
CA THR A 173 6.97 29.75 9.08
C THR A 173 6.70 30.77 7.99
N GLN A 174 7.54 30.76 6.95
CA GLN A 174 7.40 31.65 5.79
C GLN A 174 5.98 31.59 5.19
N ASP A 175 5.36 30.40 5.16
CA ASP A 175 3.99 30.23 4.68
C ASP A 175 2.94 30.99 5.50
N ALA A 176 3.14 31.13 6.81
CA ALA A 176 2.23 31.89 7.68
C ALA A 176 2.37 33.41 7.46
N CYS A 177 3.51 33.89 6.94
CA CYS A 177 3.76 35.32 6.68
C CYS A 177 2.81 35.93 5.63
N LYS A 178 2.18 35.11 4.77
CA LYS A 178 1.11 35.55 3.86
C LYS A 178 -0.09 36.16 4.59
N PHE A 179 -0.19 35.88 5.89
CA PHE A 179 -1.23 36.35 6.79
C PHE A 179 -0.69 37.35 7.83
N TYR A 180 0.46 37.99 7.58
CA TYR A 180 1.07 38.93 8.50
C TYR A 180 0.19 40.18 8.75
N GLY A 181 0.17 40.64 10.00
CA GLY A 181 -0.53 41.85 10.41
C GLY A 181 -2.03 41.83 10.09
N SER A 182 -2.52 42.87 9.41
CA SER A 182 -3.94 43.00 9.05
C SER A 182 -4.39 42.10 7.89
N ALA A 183 -3.50 41.26 7.33
CA ALA A 183 -3.86 40.31 6.28
C ALA A 183 -4.72 39.14 6.80
N GLN A 184 -4.69 38.88 8.10
CA GLN A 184 -5.63 37.98 8.77
C GLN A 184 -6.49 38.71 9.80
N SER A 185 -7.58 38.05 10.18
CA SER A 185 -8.49 38.50 11.22
C SER A 185 -9.09 37.29 11.93
N VAL A 186 -9.68 37.53 13.11
CA VAL A 186 -10.47 36.52 13.83
C VAL A 186 -11.87 37.06 14.07
N TYR A 187 -12.87 36.35 13.56
CA TYR A 187 -14.25 36.58 13.93
C TYR A 187 -14.59 35.82 15.22
N ASN A 188 -14.70 36.56 16.32
CA ASN A 188 -14.82 36.01 17.67
C ASN A 188 -16.25 35.72 18.14
N ASN A 189 -17.22 35.64 17.23
CA ASN A 189 -18.60 35.28 17.58
C ASN A 189 -19.02 33.99 16.86
N HIS A 190 -19.92 33.22 17.46
CA HIS A 190 -20.46 31.99 16.87
C HIS A 190 -21.97 31.95 17.09
N GLY A 191 -22.75 32.32 16.07
CA GLY A 191 -24.21 32.40 16.14
C GLY A 191 -24.94 31.08 15.85
N GLY A 192 -24.23 30.02 15.44
CA GLY A 192 -24.80 28.78 14.92
C GLY A 192 -24.73 28.71 13.39
N VAL A 193 -25.67 28.00 12.75
CA VAL A 193 -25.82 28.07 11.28
C VAL A 193 -26.23 29.49 10.90
N VAL A 194 -25.56 30.08 9.91
CA VAL A 194 -25.90 31.43 9.41
C VAL A 194 -27.31 31.42 8.82
N LEU A 195 -28.28 31.83 9.63
CA LEU A 195 -29.69 31.91 9.25
C LEU A 195 -30.16 33.36 8.98
N GLY A 196 -29.29 34.36 9.19
CA GLY A 196 -29.61 35.77 9.03
C GLY A 196 -28.47 36.61 8.44
N GLU A 197 -28.82 37.66 7.70
CA GLU A 197 -27.91 38.56 6.99
C GLU A 197 -26.92 39.29 7.94
N GLU A 198 -27.29 39.49 9.20
CA GLU A 198 -26.45 40.15 10.20
C GLU A 198 -25.11 39.47 10.44
N GLU A 199 -25.06 38.14 10.41
CA GLU A 199 -23.81 37.41 10.67
C GLU A 199 -22.84 37.55 9.50
N GLY A 200 -23.34 37.53 8.26
CA GLY A 200 -22.54 37.85 7.08
C GLY A 200 -21.94 39.25 7.14
N ILE A 201 -22.70 40.25 7.57
CA ILE A 201 -22.22 41.63 7.77
C ILE A 201 -21.11 41.69 8.83
N LYS A 202 -21.29 41.01 9.96
CA LYS A 202 -20.29 40.96 11.04
C LYS A 202 -19.01 40.24 10.62
N ILE A 203 -19.11 39.17 9.81
CA ILE A 203 -17.96 38.49 9.21
C ILE A 203 -17.23 39.43 8.24
N ALA A 204 -17.95 40.13 7.37
CA ALA A 204 -17.36 41.10 6.45
C ALA A 204 -16.66 42.26 7.18
N GLN A 205 -17.24 42.75 8.28
CA GLN A 205 -16.61 43.74 9.15
C GLN A 205 -15.33 43.22 9.80
N ALA A 206 -15.36 41.98 10.32
CA ALA A 206 -14.19 41.34 10.93
C ALA A 206 -13.06 41.09 9.93
N LEU A 207 -13.39 40.66 8.71
CA LEU A 207 -12.43 40.48 7.61
C LEU A 207 -11.70 41.80 7.30
N GLY A 208 -12.37 42.94 7.42
CA GLY A 208 -11.78 44.26 7.18
C GLY A 208 -11.16 44.36 5.79
N LYS A 209 -9.89 44.76 5.71
CA LYS A 209 -9.09 44.75 4.46
C LYS A 209 -8.24 43.49 4.28
N GLY A 210 -8.37 42.51 5.19
CA GLY A 210 -7.58 41.30 5.18
C GLY A 210 -7.93 40.34 4.03
N LYS A 211 -7.07 39.34 3.86
CA LYS A 211 -7.19 38.25 2.89
C LYS A 211 -7.68 36.93 3.51
N GLY A 212 -7.54 36.77 4.83
CA GLY A 212 -8.00 35.60 5.58
C GLY A 212 -8.75 35.96 6.86
N CYS A 213 -9.73 35.15 7.24
CA CYS A 213 -10.48 35.28 8.48
C CYS A 213 -10.67 33.90 9.12
N ILE A 214 -10.32 33.79 10.40
CA ILE A 214 -10.61 32.63 11.23
C ILE A 214 -11.97 32.86 11.87
N LEU A 215 -12.95 32.04 11.51
CA LEU A 215 -14.29 32.08 12.07
C LEU A 215 -14.35 31.15 13.28
N ARG A 216 -14.39 31.71 14.50
CA ARG A 216 -14.29 30.92 15.74
C ARG A 216 -15.36 29.81 15.78
N ASN A 217 -14.92 28.58 16.03
CA ASN A 217 -15.75 27.36 16.04
C ASN A 217 -16.46 27.04 14.70
N HIS A 218 -16.05 27.65 13.58
CA HIS A 218 -16.73 27.48 12.30
C HIS A 218 -15.78 27.03 11.19
N GLY A 219 -14.67 27.74 10.96
CA GLY A 219 -13.72 27.39 9.92
C GLY A 219 -12.91 28.59 9.44
N LEU A 220 -12.47 28.53 8.19
CA LEU A 220 -11.65 29.57 7.56
C LEU A 220 -12.43 30.25 6.43
N LEU A 221 -12.14 31.51 6.17
CA LEU A 221 -12.62 32.25 5.01
C LEU A 221 -11.47 33.03 4.40
N THR A 222 -11.27 32.91 3.09
CA THR A 222 -10.24 33.66 2.35
C THR A 222 -10.84 34.38 1.16
N VAL A 223 -10.19 35.46 0.74
CA VAL A 223 -10.62 36.29 -0.38
C VAL A 223 -9.46 36.60 -1.32
N GLY A 224 -9.77 36.85 -2.59
CA GLY A 224 -8.79 37.21 -3.61
C GLY A 224 -9.41 37.90 -4.83
N GLU A 225 -8.54 38.34 -5.74
CA GLU A 225 -8.90 38.90 -7.04
C GLU A 225 -9.22 37.81 -8.08
N THR A 226 -8.75 36.59 -7.83
CA THR A 226 -9.06 35.40 -8.62
C THR A 226 -9.48 34.24 -7.72
N VAL A 227 -10.20 33.27 -8.31
CA VAL A 227 -10.54 32.02 -7.62
C VAL A 227 -9.30 31.29 -7.15
N ASP A 228 -8.25 31.24 -7.98
CA ASP A 228 -7.01 30.56 -7.67
C ASP A 228 -6.31 31.17 -6.46
N GLU A 229 -6.26 32.51 -6.37
CA GLU A 229 -5.71 33.21 -5.21
C GLU A 229 -6.49 32.88 -3.94
N ALA A 230 -7.81 33.04 -3.95
CA ALA A 230 -8.64 32.77 -2.78
C ALA A 230 -8.51 31.31 -2.31
N ALA A 231 -8.52 30.35 -3.24
CA ALA A 231 -8.41 28.92 -2.95
C ALA A 231 -7.00 28.54 -2.48
N TRP A 232 -5.95 29.12 -3.06
CA TRP A 232 -4.57 28.88 -2.64
C TRP A 232 -4.30 29.45 -1.24
N LEU A 233 -4.76 30.68 -0.95
CA LEU A 233 -4.70 31.25 0.38
C LEU A 233 -5.43 30.39 1.39
N PHE A 234 -6.60 29.83 1.03
CA PHE A 234 -7.32 28.90 1.89
C PHE A 234 -6.46 27.68 2.25
N THR A 235 -5.92 27.00 1.23
CA THR A 235 -5.05 25.83 1.39
C THR A 235 -3.79 26.16 2.20
N SER A 236 -3.20 27.33 1.99
CA SER A 236 -2.03 27.79 2.76
C SER A 236 -2.41 28.01 4.22
N MET A 237 -3.54 28.68 4.49
CA MET A 237 -4.02 28.95 5.85
C MET A 237 -4.35 27.66 6.61
N GLU A 238 -4.98 26.69 5.95
CA GLU A 238 -5.26 25.35 6.49
C GLU A 238 -3.97 24.62 6.89
N LYS A 239 -2.97 24.63 6.00
CA LYS A 239 -1.67 24.00 6.26
C LYS A 239 -0.92 24.71 7.39
N SER A 240 -0.99 26.04 7.45
CA SER A 240 -0.45 26.82 8.57
C SER A 240 -1.16 26.50 9.89
N CYS A 241 -2.49 26.30 9.90
CA CYS A 241 -3.21 25.84 11.08
C CYS A 241 -2.69 24.48 11.58
N ARG A 242 -2.41 23.54 10.66
CA ARG A 242 -1.81 22.25 11.01
C ARG A 242 -0.43 22.41 11.66
N VAL A 243 0.44 23.22 11.05
CA VAL A 243 1.80 23.48 11.57
C VAL A 243 1.72 24.13 12.95
N GLN A 244 0.84 25.11 13.12
CA GLN A 244 0.59 25.78 14.39
C GLN A 244 0.16 24.79 15.47
N LEU A 245 -0.81 23.91 15.20
CA LEU A 245 -1.26 22.90 16.16
C LEU A 245 -0.14 21.95 16.61
N VAL A 246 0.71 21.51 15.67
CA VAL A 246 1.87 20.67 15.98
C VAL A 246 2.90 21.43 16.81
N ALA A 247 3.19 22.68 16.46
CA ALA A 247 4.12 23.54 17.19
C ALA A 247 3.62 23.85 18.61
N GLU A 248 2.33 24.13 18.79
CA GLU A 248 1.71 24.31 20.11
C GLU A 248 1.78 23.02 20.95
N GLY A 249 1.64 21.86 20.31
CA GLY A 249 1.83 20.56 20.97
C GLY A 249 3.23 20.40 21.52
N ALA A 250 4.27 20.68 20.72
CA ALA A 250 5.67 20.62 21.16
C ALA A 250 5.99 21.67 22.23
N ALA A 251 5.42 22.87 22.12
CA ALA A 251 5.65 23.96 23.07
C ALA A 251 5.10 23.65 24.47
N ARG A 252 4.03 22.86 24.57
CA ARG A 252 3.50 22.38 25.86
C ARG A 252 4.46 21.45 26.61
N GLU A 253 5.32 20.75 25.89
CA GLU A 253 6.37 19.87 26.46
C GLU A 253 7.66 20.64 26.79
N GLY A 254 7.65 21.97 26.72
CA GLY A 254 8.77 22.84 27.08
C GLY A 254 9.71 23.20 25.93
N VAL A 255 9.36 22.89 24.68
CA VAL A 255 10.15 23.30 23.50
C VAL A 255 9.80 24.74 23.11
N GLU A 256 10.75 25.67 23.19
CA GLU A 256 10.50 27.07 22.85
C GLU A 256 10.23 27.28 21.34
N LYS A 257 9.20 28.08 21.02
CA LYS A 257 8.91 28.51 19.64
C LYS A 257 9.80 29.70 19.27
N VAL A 258 10.51 29.60 18.15
CA VAL A 258 11.24 30.74 17.56
C VAL A 258 10.39 31.33 16.44
N LEU A 259 9.93 32.56 16.62
CA LEU A 259 9.09 33.26 15.65
C LEU A 259 9.92 34.01 14.61
N ILE A 260 9.41 34.13 13.40
CA ILE A 260 9.94 35.05 12.38
C ILE A 260 9.70 36.48 12.88
N LYS A 261 10.74 37.32 12.81
CA LYS A 261 10.66 38.70 13.30
C LYS A 261 9.72 39.53 12.43
N ASP A 262 9.12 40.56 13.00
CA ASP A 262 8.15 41.43 12.32
C ASP A 262 8.65 41.99 10.97
N GLU A 263 9.90 42.44 10.90
CA GLU A 263 10.50 42.96 9.66
C GLU A 263 10.62 41.88 8.57
N GLU A 264 11.01 40.67 8.95
CA GLU A 264 11.15 39.52 8.06
C GLU A 264 9.78 38.99 7.62
N ALA A 265 8.81 38.95 8.55
CA ALA A 265 7.44 38.54 8.26
C ALA A 265 6.75 39.53 7.31
N LYS A 266 6.98 40.84 7.49
CA LYS A 266 6.51 41.88 6.58
C LYS A 266 7.15 41.74 5.19
N PHE A 267 8.45 41.49 5.12
CA PHE A 267 9.13 41.29 3.83
C PHE A 267 8.56 40.08 3.08
N ASN A 268 8.38 38.94 3.76
CA ASN A 268 7.78 37.75 3.18
C ASN A 268 6.34 38.00 2.70
N TYR A 269 5.55 38.74 3.48
CA TYR A 269 4.21 39.16 3.07
C TYR A 269 4.23 39.98 1.77
N ASP A 270 5.08 41.02 1.71
CA ASP A 270 5.19 41.89 0.54
C ASP A 270 5.70 41.13 -0.70
N ALA A 271 6.46 40.04 -0.53
CA ALA A 271 7.00 39.22 -1.61
C ALA A 271 6.05 38.11 -2.10
N GLU A 272 5.26 37.49 -1.22
CA GLU A 272 4.51 36.25 -1.54
C GLU A 272 2.99 36.38 -1.53
N SER A 273 2.45 37.51 -1.07
CA SER A 273 1.00 37.72 -1.01
C SER A 273 0.39 38.22 -2.33
N ASP A 274 1.18 38.29 -3.41
CA ASP A 274 0.75 38.81 -4.71
C ASP A 274 -0.16 37.81 -5.48
N PRO A 275 -1.28 38.26 -6.09
CA PRO A 275 -2.17 37.40 -6.86
C PRO A 275 -1.51 36.62 -8.00
N GLU A 276 -0.46 37.17 -8.65
CA GLU A 276 0.25 36.50 -9.75
C GLU A 276 1.00 35.24 -9.27
N PHE A 277 1.47 35.24 -8.01
CA PHE A 277 2.15 34.09 -7.43
C PHE A 277 1.21 32.88 -7.28
N ALA A 278 -0.07 33.13 -6.97
CA ALA A 278 -1.05 32.08 -6.71
C ALA A 278 -1.55 31.36 -7.98
N VAL A 279 -1.63 32.07 -9.12
CA VAL A 279 -2.11 31.53 -10.41
C VAL A 279 -1.20 30.42 -10.95
N HIS A 280 0.09 30.45 -10.60
CA HIS A 280 1.07 29.44 -11.02
C HIS A 280 1.09 28.17 -10.18
N HIS A 281 0.37 28.13 -9.05
CA HIS A 281 0.14 26.91 -8.31
C HIS A 281 -0.96 26.09 -9.01
N SER A 282 -0.58 25.43 -10.10
CA SER A 282 -1.49 25.02 -11.16
C SER A 282 -2.62 24.06 -10.74
N LEU A 283 -3.79 24.61 -10.42
CA LEU A 283 -5.04 23.86 -10.30
C LEU A 283 -5.48 23.28 -11.65
N ALA A 284 -5.25 24.01 -12.75
CA ALA A 284 -5.63 23.60 -14.11
C ALA A 284 -4.72 22.50 -14.70
N LYS A 285 -3.38 22.56 -14.50
CA LYS A 285 -2.43 21.57 -15.06
C LYS A 285 -2.45 20.21 -14.34
N LYS A 286 -2.91 20.16 -13.08
CA LYS A 286 -3.18 18.90 -12.36
C LYS A 286 -4.48 18.21 -12.80
N LEU A 287 -5.33 18.88 -13.60
CA LEU A 287 -6.69 18.46 -13.90
C LEU A 287 -7.05 18.49 -15.40
N SER A 288 -6.08 18.60 -16.32
CA SER A 288 -6.35 18.59 -17.76
C SER A 288 -6.78 17.20 -18.26
N ILE A 289 -8.05 16.85 -18.03
CA ILE A 289 -8.81 15.93 -18.88
C ILE A 289 -9.23 16.75 -20.10
N SER A 290 -8.70 16.32 -21.24
CA SER A 290 -9.12 16.59 -22.63
C SER A 290 -10.40 17.43 -22.80
N THR A 291 -10.24 18.58 -23.46
CA THR A 291 -11.32 19.33 -24.13
C THR A 291 -11.54 18.89 -25.58
N ALA A 292 -11.16 17.66 -25.95
CA ALA A 292 -11.35 17.14 -27.30
C ALA A 292 -12.08 15.78 -27.28
N ALA A 293 -13.39 15.83 -27.45
CA ALA A 293 -14.16 14.74 -28.02
C ALA A 293 -14.92 15.32 -29.21
N ASP A 294 -14.47 14.97 -30.42
CA ASP A 294 -15.31 14.75 -31.61
C ASP A 294 -14.43 14.28 -32.78
N GLY A 295 -14.79 13.13 -33.38
CA GLY A 295 -14.48 12.85 -34.79
C GLY A 295 -13.57 11.67 -35.14
N LEU A 296 -14.23 10.62 -35.66
CA LEU A 296 -13.84 9.74 -36.79
C LEU A 296 -13.01 8.47 -36.53
N LEU A 297 -13.72 7.35 -36.69
CA LEU A 297 -13.22 5.99 -36.97
C LEU A 297 -12.47 5.93 -38.31
N PRO A 298 -11.54 4.97 -38.46
CA PRO A 298 -11.63 4.03 -39.58
C PRO A 298 -11.51 2.55 -39.20
N VAL A 299 -12.09 1.75 -40.09
CA VAL A 299 -12.31 0.29 -40.14
C VAL A 299 -11.09 -0.38 -40.84
N PRO A 300 -10.84 -1.70 -40.63
CA PRO A 300 -9.51 -2.33 -40.77
C PRO A 300 -9.25 -2.95 -42.14
N ASP A 301 -7.97 -3.16 -42.44
CA ASP A 301 -7.53 -3.99 -43.57
C ASP A 301 -7.00 -5.36 -43.12
N THR A 302 -7.35 -6.32 -43.96
CA THR A 302 -7.28 -7.77 -43.89
C THR A 302 -5.99 -8.36 -44.46
N GLU A 303 -5.87 -9.69 -44.29
CA GLU A 303 -5.03 -10.67 -45.04
C GLU A 303 -3.59 -10.88 -44.55
N ALA A 304 -2.98 -12.07 -44.63
CA ALA A 304 -3.42 -13.46 -44.76
C ALA A 304 -2.16 -14.33 -44.56
N LEU A 305 -2.29 -15.41 -43.78
CA LEU A 305 -1.81 -16.77 -44.06
C LEU A 305 -0.42 -16.95 -44.72
N HIS A 306 0.43 -17.78 -44.10
CA HIS A 306 1.03 -18.92 -44.81
C HIS A 306 1.38 -20.08 -43.85
N LEU A 307 0.93 -21.26 -44.28
CA LEU A 307 1.03 -22.59 -43.67
C LEU A 307 2.33 -23.29 -44.05
N GLY A 308 2.70 -24.27 -43.24
CA GLY A 308 3.59 -25.41 -43.55
C GLY A 308 4.20 -25.91 -42.24
N GLY A 309 4.12 -27.17 -41.80
CA GLY A 309 3.86 -28.50 -42.38
C GLY A 309 4.72 -29.46 -41.52
N GLU A 310 4.12 -30.36 -40.73
CA GLU A 310 4.22 -31.84 -40.86
C GLU A 310 5.66 -32.43 -40.87
N LEU A 311 6.07 -33.52 -40.23
CA LEU A 311 5.42 -34.69 -39.62
C LEU A 311 6.50 -35.54 -38.87
N ALA A 312 6.15 -36.02 -37.68
CA ALA A 312 6.21 -37.42 -37.21
C ALA A 312 7.52 -38.24 -36.93
N ASN A 313 7.42 -38.95 -35.78
CA ASN A 313 7.84 -40.35 -35.48
C ASN A 313 9.33 -40.62 -35.15
N ASN A 314 9.74 -41.47 -34.18
CA ASN A 314 9.08 -42.53 -33.42
C ASN A 314 10.00 -43.07 -32.28
N LEU A 315 9.38 -43.53 -31.17
CA LEU A 315 9.67 -44.78 -30.41
C LEU A 315 11.05 -45.06 -29.74
N LYS A 316 11.10 -45.18 -28.40
CA LYS A 316 11.04 -46.45 -27.61
C LYS A 316 11.58 -46.32 -26.18
N ASN A 317 10.82 -46.90 -25.24
CA ASN A 317 11.17 -47.29 -23.87
C ASN A 317 11.88 -48.69 -23.91
N PRO A 318 12.63 -49.16 -22.89
CA PRO A 318 12.02 -49.58 -21.61
C PRO A 318 12.89 -49.54 -20.31
N ASP A 319 12.20 -49.31 -19.18
CA ASP A 319 12.14 -50.10 -17.93
C ASP A 319 13.43 -50.60 -17.19
N ARG A 320 13.63 -50.16 -15.92
CA ARG A 320 13.54 -50.99 -14.68
C ARG A 320 14.35 -50.47 -13.46
N SER A 321 13.61 -50.38 -12.34
CA SER A 321 13.93 -50.78 -10.94
C SER A 321 15.18 -50.27 -10.18
N LEU A 322 14.97 -49.91 -8.89
CA LEU A 322 15.70 -50.33 -7.66
C LEU A 322 15.25 -49.43 -6.48
N ARG A 323 14.50 -49.92 -5.49
CA ARG A 323 14.87 -50.57 -4.20
C ARG A 323 15.47 -49.65 -3.11
N SER A 324 14.83 -49.75 -1.95
CA SER A 324 15.08 -49.15 -0.63
C SER A 324 16.51 -49.29 -0.12
N HIS A 325 17.05 -48.23 0.50
CA HIS A 325 18.31 -48.26 1.24
C HIS A 325 18.07 -48.36 2.75
N SER A 326 18.78 -49.32 3.35
CA SER A 326 18.93 -49.65 4.76
C SER A 326 19.76 -48.60 5.53
N GLN A 327 19.40 -48.32 6.79
CA GLN A 327 20.14 -47.47 7.73
C GLN A 327 21.44 -48.15 8.20
N LEU A 328 22.54 -47.39 8.27
CA LEU A 328 23.84 -47.78 8.83
C LEU A 328 23.88 -47.61 10.38
N PRO A 329 24.79 -48.28 11.11
CA PRO A 329 24.88 -48.23 12.57
C PRO A 329 25.32 -46.86 13.09
N ILE A 330 24.75 -46.43 14.22
CA ILE A 330 24.97 -45.11 14.85
C ILE A 330 26.06 -45.25 15.92
N HIS A 331 27.12 -44.44 15.83
CA HIS A 331 28.18 -44.37 16.85
C HIS A 331 27.91 -43.25 17.88
N PRO A 332 28.19 -43.45 19.18
CA PRO A 332 28.11 -42.39 20.19
C PRO A 332 29.20 -41.33 19.95
N VAL A 333 28.84 -40.05 20.06
CA VAL A 333 29.76 -38.90 19.91
C VAL A 333 29.82 -38.13 21.22
N HIS A 334 31.02 -37.92 21.75
CA HIS A 334 31.25 -37.14 22.96
C HIS A 334 31.19 -35.62 22.67
N VAL A 335 30.66 -34.81 23.61
CA VAL A 335 30.50 -33.35 23.43
C VAL A 335 31.81 -32.63 23.14
N SER A 336 32.91 -33.03 23.80
CA SER A 336 34.22 -32.42 23.54
C SER A 336 34.71 -32.70 22.11
N THR A 337 34.34 -33.84 21.52
CA THR A 337 34.66 -34.15 20.13
C THR A 337 33.87 -33.23 19.20
N ALA A 338 32.56 -33.12 19.39
CA ALA A 338 31.73 -32.23 18.56
C ALA A 338 32.21 -30.77 18.61
N ALA A 339 32.64 -30.28 19.78
CA ALA A 339 33.14 -28.92 19.97
C ALA A 339 34.42 -28.58 19.19
N LEU A 340 35.21 -29.58 18.76
CA LEU A 340 36.41 -29.38 17.94
C LEU A 340 36.08 -29.03 16.48
N HIS A 341 34.89 -29.37 16.01
CA HIS A 341 34.44 -29.12 14.64
C HIS A 341 33.70 -27.77 14.58
N CYS A 342 34.42 -26.68 14.83
CA CYS A 342 33.86 -25.34 15.02
C CYS A 342 34.24 -24.30 13.94
N SER A 343 34.67 -24.72 12.74
CA SER A 343 35.16 -23.84 11.67
C SER A 343 34.60 -24.20 10.30
N GLU A 344 34.58 -23.26 9.33
CA GLU A 344 33.95 -23.46 8.01
C GLU A 344 34.46 -24.69 7.23
N GLY A 345 35.76 -25.01 7.34
CA GLY A 345 36.36 -26.19 6.71
C GLY A 345 36.23 -27.49 7.52
N ASN A 346 35.64 -27.41 8.72
CA ASN A 346 35.42 -28.54 9.63
C ASN A 346 34.36 -28.17 10.69
N ALA A 347 33.08 -28.32 10.33
CA ALA A 347 31.94 -27.81 11.10
C ALA A 347 30.91 -28.90 11.41
N TRP A 348 30.65 -29.17 12.68
CA TRP A 348 29.54 -30.02 13.13
C TRP A 348 28.53 -29.22 13.93
N ILE A 349 27.27 -29.65 13.93
CA ILE A 349 26.22 -29.12 14.80
C ILE A 349 25.45 -30.26 15.46
N VAL A 350 24.93 -30.03 16.66
CA VAL A 350 24.00 -30.95 17.33
C VAL A 350 22.58 -30.46 17.13
N VAL A 351 21.70 -31.34 16.62
CA VAL A 351 20.27 -31.08 16.47
C VAL A 351 19.51 -32.30 16.96
N ASN A 352 18.65 -32.10 17.97
CA ASN A 352 17.83 -33.15 18.59
C ASN A 352 18.67 -34.35 19.07
N GLY A 353 19.85 -34.08 19.65
CA GLY A 353 20.76 -35.12 20.14
C GLY A 353 21.52 -35.88 19.06
N VAL A 354 21.42 -35.47 17.78
CA VAL A 354 22.17 -36.07 16.67
C VAL A 354 23.25 -35.08 16.19
N VAL A 355 24.46 -35.58 15.97
CA VAL A 355 25.59 -34.80 15.44
C VAL A 355 25.61 -34.88 13.92
N TRP A 356 25.61 -33.72 13.28
CA TRP A 356 25.58 -33.56 11.82
C TRP A 356 26.82 -32.82 11.33
N ASP A 357 27.44 -33.34 10.27
CA ASP A 357 28.48 -32.62 9.53
C ASP A 357 27.86 -31.62 8.58
N VAL A 358 28.10 -30.34 8.85
CA VAL A 358 27.63 -29.19 8.06
C VAL A 358 28.78 -28.46 7.37
N THR A 359 29.94 -29.10 7.24
CA THR A 359 31.12 -28.54 6.56
C THR A 359 30.77 -28.12 5.13
N GLY A 360 31.00 -26.84 4.80
CA GLY A 360 30.65 -26.26 3.50
C GLY A 360 29.15 -26.10 3.21
N PHE A 361 28.27 -26.40 4.19
CA PHE A 361 26.83 -26.18 4.07
C PHE A 361 26.42 -24.75 4.47
N ALA A 362 27.23 -24.03 5.26
CA ALA A 362 26.86 -22.70 5.72
C ALA A 362 26.72 -21.69 4.57
N ALA A 363 27.64 -21.71 3.62
CA ALA A 363 27.53 -20.99 2.36
C ALA A 363 26.27 -21.36 1.55
N LYS A 364 25.62 -22.48 1.87
CA LYS A 364 24.41 -23.03 1.22
C LYS A 364 23.16 -22.96 2.10
N HIS A 365 23.20 -22.28 3.25
CA HIS A 365 22.08 -22.35 4.19
C HIS A 365 21.07 -21.22 3.97
N PRO A 366 19.80 -21.54 3.61
CA PRO A 366 18.70 -20.59 3.42
C PRO A 366 18.59 -19.40 4.39
N GLY A 367 18.91 -19.62 5.66
CA GLY A 367 18.83 -18.59 6.69
C GLY A 367 20.10 -17.75 6.83
N GLY A 368 21.01 -17.75 5.85
CA GLY A 368 22.27 -17.04 5.89
C GLY A 368 23.41 -17.86 6.50
N VAL A 369 24.64 -17.47 6.15
CA VAL A 369 25.88 -18.18 6.55
C VAL A 369 26.11 -18.03 8.05
N GLU A 370 25.86 -16.83 8.58
CA GLU A 370 26.15 -16.45 9.96
C GLU A 370 25.31 -17.26 10.95
N VAL A 371 24.05 -17.55 10.62
CA VAL A 371 23.08 -18.21 11.51
C VAL A 371 23.52 -19.63 11.87
N ILE A 372 24.14 -20.35 10.92
CA ILE A 372 24.63 -21.70 11.15
C ILE A 372 26.07 -21.70 11.69
N GLN A 373 26.91 -20.75 11.27
CA GLN A 373 28.26 -20.55 11.81
C GLN A 373 28.23 -20.32 13.33
N GLU A 374 27.24 -19.59 13.85
CA GLU A 374 27.07 -19.39 15.29
C GLU A 374 26.97 -20.69 16.10
N HIS A 375 26.52 -21.77 15.46
CA HIS A 375 26.25 -23.06 16.07
C HIS A 375 27.33 -24.12 15.78
N PHE A 376 28.39 -23.78 15.04
CA PHE A 376 29.49 -24.71 14.79
C PHE A 376 30.11 -25.20 16.12
N GLY A 377 30.22 -26.51 16.25
CA GLY A 377 30.67 -27.22 17.44
C GLY A 377 29.69 -27.18 18.62
N LYS A 378 28.44 -26.71 18.42
CA LYS A 378 27.46 -26.46 19.50
C LYS A 378 26.13 -27.15 19.26
N ASP A 379 25.28 -27.10 20.27
CA ASP A 379 23.89 -27.53 20.19
C ASP A 379 23.02 -26.40 19.62
N GLY A 380 22.48 -26.64 18.42
CA GLY A 380 21.58 -25.75 17.71
C GLY A 380 20.12 -26.19 17.78
N THR A 381 19.76 -27.14 18.64
CA THR A 381 18.43 -27.77 18.67
C THR A 381 17.30 -26.76 18.83
N GLU A 382 17.42 -25.81 19.76
CA GLU A 382 16.37 -24.81 20.01
C GLU A 382 16.21 -23.87 18.80
N ALA A 383 17.31 -23.32 18.30
CA ALA A 383 17.33 -22.44 17.13
C ALA A 383 16.77 -23.16 15.90
N TYR A 384 17.19 -24.41 15.66
CA TYR A 384 16.70 -25.24 14.58
C TYR A 384 15.20 -25.52 14.70
N ASN A 385 14.74 -26.03 15.84
CA ASN A 385 13.34 -26.42 16.04
C ASN A 385 12.38 -25.24 16.06
N SER A 386 12.87 -24.01 16.28
CA SER A 386 12.04 -22.80 16.18
C SER A 386 11.65 -22.45 14.73
N ILE A 387 12.41 -22.93 13.74
CA ILE A 387 12.21 -22.61 12.32
C ILE A 387 11.89 -23.84 11.47
N HIS A 388 12.47 -25.00 11.80
CA HIS A 388 12.46 -26.21 10.98
C HIS A 388 11.76 -27.38 11.68
N GLY A 389 11.08 -28.20 10.89
CA GLY A 389 10.57 -29.50 11.31
C GLY A 389 11.72 -30.50 11.51
N PRO A 390 11.56 -31.50 12.40
CA PRO A 390 12.64 -32.38 12.82
C PRO A 390 13.25 -33.22 11.68
N GLY A 391 12.49 -33.51 10.62
CA GLY A 391 12.95 -34.31 9.49
C GLY A 391 13.76 -33.55 8.44
N LEU A 392 13.79 -32.21 8.49
CA LEU A 392 14.30 -31.40 7.38
C LEU A 392 15.83 -31.52 7.21
N ILE A 393 16.58 -31.64 8.31
CA ILE A 393 18.05 -31.71 8.31
C ILE A 393 18.54 -32.98 7.61
N SER A 394 17.90 -34.12 7.88
CA SER A 394 18.23 -35.38 7.23
C SER A 394 17.95 -35.35 5.72
N LYS A 395 16.95 -34.57 5.29
CA LYS A 395 16.59 -34.45 3.88
C LYS A 395 17.58 -33.61 3.08
N PHE A 396 18.10 -32.52 3.67
CA PHE A 396 19.03 -31.62 2.98
C PHE A 396 20.50 -32.05 3.08
N LEU A 397 20.94 -32.59 4.22
CA LEU A 397 22.32 -33.03 4.39
C LEU A 397 22.56 -34.47 3.92
N GLY A 398 21.51 -35.29 3.89
CA GLY A 398 21.64 -36.72 3.58
C GLY A 398 22.12 -37.56 4.76
N PRO A 399 21.88 -38.89 4.72
CA PRO A 399 22.27 -39.80 5.79
C PRO A 399 23.79 -39.91 5.97
N GLU A 400 24.59 -39.64 4.95
CA GLU A 400 26.06 -39.67 4.95
C GLU A 400 26.69 -38.56 5.80
N LYS A 401 25.94 -37.48 6.03
CA LYS A 401 26.35 -36.36 6.91
C LYS A 401 25.94 -36.56 8.36
N ARG A 402 25.24 -37.65 8.67
CA ARG A 402 24.92 -38.02 10.05
C ARG A 402 26.14 -38.69 10.68
N ILE A 403 26.77 -38.02 11.65
CA ILE A 403 27.97 -38.52 12.31
C ILE A 403 27.62 -39.54 13.40
N GLY A 404 26.59 -39.26 14.21
CA GLY A 404 26.23 -40.12 15.33
C GLY A 404 25.24 -39.47 16.30
N GLU A 405 24.98 -40.14 17.42
CA GLU A 405 24.15 -39.62 18.52
C GLU A 405 25.03 -39.10 19.66
N LEU A 406 24.63 -37.97 20.25
CA LEU A 406 25.34 -37.38 21.37
C LEU A 406 25.12 -38.23 22.63
N GLU A 407 26.18 -38.47 23.40
CA GLU A 407 26.07 -39.30 24.61
C GLU A 407 25.09 -38.73 25.66
N PRO A 408 24.23 -39.57 26.28
CA PRO A 408 23.32 -39.13 27.33
C PRO A 408 24.08 -38.49 28.51
N ASN A 409 23.60 -37.35 29.02
CA ASN A 409 24.15 -36.51 30.11
C ASN A 409 25.16 -35.42 29.75
N SER A 410 25.43 -35.15 28.47
CA SER A 410 26.37 -34.08 28.07
C SER A 410 25.70 -32.79 27.56
N SER A 411 24.36 -32.74 27.58
CA SER A 411 23.50 -31.63 27.10
C SER A 411 23.61 -30.32 27.91
N GLY A 412 24.13 -30.37 29.14
CA GLY A 412 24.17 -29.20 30.05
C GLY A 412 25.23 -28.15 29.71
N ILE A 413 26.18 -28.46 28.82
CA ILE A 413 27.39 -27.63 28.60
C ILE A 413 27.23 -26.67 27.40
N LEU A 414 26.18 -26.81 26.58
CA LEU A 414 26.01 -26.07 25.32
C LEU A 414 24.80 -25.11 25.25
N GLN A 415 24.07 -24.89 26.35
CA GLN A 415 22.87 -24.03 26.33
C GLN A 415 23.21 -22.52 26.41
N ARG A 416 22.70 -21.74 25.45
CA ARG A 416 22.68 -20.27 25.50
C ARG A 416 21.53 -19.81 26.41
N LYS A 417 21.74 -18.75 27.19
CA LYS A 417 20.66 -18.07 27.94
C LYS A 417 19.60 -17.55 26.94
N THR A 418 18.36 -17.97 27.14
CA THR A 418 17.16 -17.54 26.40
C THR A 418 17.04 -16.01 26.38
N GLU A 419 16.82 -15.44 25.20
CA GLU A 419 16.40 -14.04 25.05
C GLU A 419 15.05 -13.83 25.76
N ASN A 420 14.92 -12.70 26.46
CA ASN A 420 13.76 -12.34 27.27
C ASN A 420 12.46 -12.45 26.44
N GLN A 421 11.68 -13.51 26.68
CA GLN A 421 10.30 -13.58 26.23
C GLN A 421 9.55 -12.40 26.82
N LYS A 422 8.83 -11.62 26.00
CA LYS A 422 7.83 -10.68 26.52
C LYS A 422 6.90 -11.48 27.45
N PRO A 423 6.48 -10.93 28.60
CA PRO A 423 5.56 -11.62 29.50
C PRO A 423 4.36 -12.08 28.69
N LYS A 424 4.07 -13.39 28.69
CA LYS A 424 2.92 -13.98 27.98
C LYS A 424 1.66 -13.29 28.50
N SER A 425 1.15 -12.30 27.76
CA SER A 425 -0.23 -11.89 27.93
C SER A 425 -1.08 -13.13 27.66
N SER A 426 -2.07 -13.40 28.50
CA SER A 426 -3.00 -14.48 28.23
C SER A 426 -3.67 -14.20 26.90
N LEU A 427 -3.65 -15.18 25.98
CA LEU A 427 -4.41 -15.12 24.73
C LEU A 427 -5.86 -14.76 25.07
N PRO A 428 -6.44 -13.72 24.45
CA PRO A 428 -7.87 -13.45 24.54
C PRO A 428 -8.69 -14.69 24.17
N ASP A 429 -9.91 -14.79 24.67
CA ASP A 429 -10.79 -15.89 24.25
C ASP A 429 -11.01 -15.86 22.73
N LEU A 430 -10.84 -17.00 22.05
CA LEU A 430 -10.99 -17.08 20.59
C LEU A 430 -12.41 -16.73 20.13
N GLY A 431 -13.41 -16.95 20.99
CA GLY A 431 -14.79 -16.52 20.78
C GLY A 431 -14.94 -14.99 20.66
N SER A 432 -14.09 -14.23 21.37
CA SER A 432 -14.07 -12.75 21.36
C SER A 432 -13.45 -12.13 20.09
N ILE A 433 -12.75 -12.93 19.29
CA ILE A 433 -12.18 -12.48 18.01
C ILE A 433 -13.28 -12.41 16.96
N ILE A 434 -13.59 -11.20 16.50
CA ILE A 434 -14.67 -10.90 15.55
C ILE A 434 -14.15 -10.41 14.18
N THR A 435 -12.89 -9.98 14.09
CA THR A 435 -12.27 -9.49 12.85
C THR A 435 -10.84 -9.97 12.69
N LEU A 436 -10.33 -10.01 11.45
CA LEU A 436 -8.93 -10.41 11.20
C LEU A 436 -7.90 -9.45 11.81
N SER A 437 -8.21 -8.16 11.89
CA SER A 437 -7.32 -7.16 12.51
C SER A 437 -7.09 -7.40 14.00
N GLN A 438 -8.01 -8.08 14.69
CA GLN A 438 -7.79 -8.47 16.09
C GLN A 438 -6.79 -9.61 16.22
N PHE A 439 -6.72 -10.54 15.25
CA PHE A 439 -5.61 -11.51 15.23
C PHE A 439 -4.27 -10.81 15.06
N GLU A 440 -4.20 -9.80 14.19
CA GLU A 440 -2.99 -9.00 13.98
C GLU A 440 -2.55 -8.29 15.27
N ALA A 441 -3.47 -7.62 15.96
CA ALA A 441 -3.18 -6.96 17.25
C ALA A 441 -2.73 -7.93 18.35
N VAL A 442 -3.31 -9.14 18.39
CA VAL A 442 -2.90 -10.19 19.33
C VAL A 442 -1.51 -10.72 18.96
N ALA A 443 -1.26 -10.99 17.68
CA ALA A 443 0.03 -11.47 17.20
C ALA A 443 1.15 -10.45 17.46
N GLU A 444 0.90 -9.15 17.29
CA GLU A 444 1.86 -8.08 17.58
C GLU A 444 2.31 -8.09 19.05
N GLN A 445 1.40 -8.40 19.97
CA GLN A 445 1.71 -8.46 21.40
C GLN A 445 2.44 -9.74 21.81
N LEU A 446 2.16 -10.85 21.14
CA LEU A 446 2.67 -12.18 21.51
C LEU A 446 3.97 -12.55 20.81
N MET A 447 4.12 -12.17 19.54
CA MET A 447 5.31 -12.49 18.77
C MET A 447 6.52 -11.75 19.33
N ILE A 448 7.63 -12.46 19.44
CA ILE A 448 8.92 -11.80 19.69
C ILE A 448 9.24 -10.86 18.52
N ASP A 449 9.97 -9.78 18.80
CA ASP A 449 10.21 -8.69 17.84
C ASP A 449 10.72 -9.20 16.49
N ARG A 450 11.65 -10.17 16.52
CA ARG A 450 12.18 -10.87 15.34
C ARG A 450 11.09 -11.54 14.49
N THR A 451 10.22 -12.32 15.12
CA THR A 451 9.10 -13.01 14.43
C THR A 451 8.14 -11.99 13.85
N TRP A 452 7.78 -10.97 14.64
CA TRP A 452 6.92 -9.89 14.18
C TRP A 452 7.51 -9.17 12.95
N GLY A 453 8.81 -8.83 13.01
CA GLY A 453 9.54 -8.22 11.89
C GLY A 453 9.52 -9.10 10.64
N TYR A 454 9.63 -10.42 10.77
CA TYR A 454 9.52 -11.35 9.64
C TYR A 454 8.12 -11.38 9.01
N VAL A 455 7.08 -11.52 9.84
CA VAL A 455 5.69 -11.71 9.41
C VAL A 455 5.06 -10.40 8.93
N ALA A 456 5.16 -9.33 9.71
CA ALA A 456 4.56 -8.04 9.40
C ALA A 456 5.38 -7.26 8.37
N GLY A 457 6.71 -7.42 8.36
CA GLY A 457 7.62 -6.65 7.52
C GLY A 457 7.34 -6.72 6.01
N ALA A 458 7.67 -5.61 5.36
CA ALA A 458 7.56 -5.36 3.92
C ALA A 458 8.84 -4.68 3.40
N THR A 459 8.95 -4.54 2.08
CA THR A 459 10.11 -3.91 1.44
C THR A 459 10.15 -2.41 1.71
N GLU A 460 11.33 -1.87 2.00
CA GLU A 460 11.61 -0.42 2.09
C GLU A 460 10.55 0.34 2.91
N ASP A 461 9.90 1.34 2.31
CA ASP A 461 8.94 2.23 2.97
C ASP A 461 7.56 1.59 3.12
N SER A 462 7.39 0.34 2.69
CA SER A 462 6.16 -0.44 2.77
C SER A 462 4.98 0.22 2.04
N ILE A 463 5.25 0.95 0.96
CA ILE A 463 4.24 1.67 0.17
C ILE A 463 3.29 0.68 -0.50
N SER A 464 3.82 -0.31 -1.23
CA SER A 464 3.01 -1.33 -1.90
C SER A 464 2.24 -2.19 -0.91
N HIS A 465 2.82 -2.44 0.27
CA HIS A 465 2.14 -3.17 1.33
C HIS A 465 0.84 -2.48 1.79
N ARG A 466 0.92 -1.17 2.08
CA ARG A 466 -0.27 -0.36 2.44
C ARG A 466 -1.24 -0.23 1.26
N ALA A 467 -0.71 0.09 0.08
CA ALA A 467 -1.50 0.26 -1.14
C ALA A 467 -2.33 -0.99 -1.48
N ASN A 468 -1.78 -2.19 -1.28
CA ASN A 468 -2.53 -3.43 -1.49
C ASN A 468 -3.85 -3.48 -0.73
N TYR A 469 -3.93 -2.92 0.49
CA TYR A 469 -5.18 -2.85 1.27
C TYR A 469 -6.03 -1.63 0.89
N ASP A 470 -5.40 -0.46 0.80
CA ASP A 470 -6.10 0.82 0.63
C ASP A 470 -6.91 0.87 -0.67
N TRP A 471 -6.40 0.26 -1.75
CA TRP A 471 -7.05 0.32 -3.06
C TRP A 471 -8.34 -0.50 -3.13
N TYR A 472 -8.48 -1.57 -2.35
CA TYR A 472 -9.78 -2.25 -2.23
C TYR A 472 -10.83 -1.32 -1.62
N GLN A 473 -10.47 -0.40 -0.70
CA GLN A 473 -11.43 0.49 -0.04
C GLN A 473 -11.98 1.57 -0.99
N ARG A 474 -11.29 1.83 -2.10
CA ARG A 474 -11.67 2.81 -3.13
C ARG A 474 -12.68 2.26 -4.14
N ILE A 475 -12.90 0.94 -4.16
CA ILE A 475 -13.92 0.28 -4.97
C ILE A 475 -15.22 0.18 -4.16
N LEU A 476 -16.32 0.72 -4.68
CA LEU A 476 -17.62 0.67 -4.02
C LEU A 476 -18.53 -0.38 -4.66
N PHE A 477 -19.47 -0.93 -3.88
CA PHE A 477 -20.50 -1.81 -4.43
C PHE A 477 -21.69 -1.02 -4.99
N ARG A 478 -22.38 -1.62 -5.96
CA ARG A 478 -23.65 -1.19 -6.53
C ARG A 478 -24.73 -2.23 -6.18
N PRO A 479 -25.23 -2.23 -4.93
CA PRO A 479 -26.12 -3.28 -4.44
C PRO A 479 -27.46 -3.30 -5.20
N ARG A 480 -28.00 -4.50 -5.38
CA ARG A 480 -29.31 -4.74 -6.01
C ARG A 480 -30.35 -5.06 -4.95
N ILE A 481 -31.32 -4.17 -4.79
CA ILE A 481 -32.40 -4.28 -3.81
C ILE A 481 -33.55 -5.17 -4.29
N LEU A 482 -34.42 -5.60 -3.38
CA LEU A 482 -35.55 -6.51 -3.62
C LEU A 482 -35.14 -7.86 -4.25
N LYS A 483 -33.92 -8.31 -3.98
CA LYS A 483 -33.41 -9.64 -4.34
C LYS A 483 -33.70 -10.64 -3.22
N LYS A 484 -34.14 -11.85 -3.58
CA LYS A 484 -34.33 -12.95 -2.62
C LYS A 484 -32.96 -13.56 -2.31
N VAL A 485 -32.40 -13.26 -1.14
CA VAL A 485 -31.01 -13.62 -0.77
C VAL A 485 -30.91 -14.53 0.47
N LYS A 486 -31.95 -15.32 0.76
CA LYS A 486 -32.01 -16.15 1.97
C LYS A 486 -30.89 -17.20 2.02
N THR A 487 -30.57 -17.81 0.89
CA THR A 487 -29.59 -18.90 0.75
C THR A 487 -28.48 -18.47 -0.19
N VAL A 488 -27.23 -18.74 0.19
CA VAL A 488 -26.03 -18.33 -0.55
C VAL A 488 -25.14 -19.54 -0.78
N ASP A 489 -24.72 -19.76 -2.02
CA ASP A 489 -23.63 -20.66 -2.40
C ASP A 489 -22.34 -19.82 -2.60
N MET A 490 -21.32 -20.11 -1.80
CA MET A 490 -20.00 -19.45 -1.88
C MET A 490 -18.95 -20.32 -2.57
N SER A 491 -19.33 -21.48 -3.09
CA SER A 491 -18.39 -22.36 -3.76
C SER A 491 -17.88 -21.78 -5.07
N VAL A 492 -16.71 -22.26 -5.48
CA VAL A 492 -16.11 -21.98 -6.80
C VAL A 492 -15.61 -23.27 -7.42
N SER A 493 -15.40 -23.25 -8.74
CA SER A 493 -14.71 -24.32 -9.45
C SER A 493 -13.40 -23.78 -10.00
N VAL A 494 -12.29 -24.42 -9.66
CA VAL A 494 -10.96 -24.07 -10.18
C VAL A 494 -10.36 -25.32 -10.80
N LEU A 495 -9.95 -25.22 -12.07
CA LEU A 495 -9.54 -26.36 -12.89
C LEU A 495 -10.60 -27.48 -12.88
N GLY A 496 -11.88 -27.15 -12.81
CA GLY A 496 -12.98 -28.13 -12.70
C GLY A 496 -13.12 -28.85 -11.35
N GLN A 497 -12.31 -28.51 -10.34
CA GLN A 497 -12.48 -28.99 -8.96
C GLN A 497 -13.34 -27.98 -8.18
N ARG A 498 -14.42 -28.46 -7.54
CA ARG A 498 -15.23 -27.64 -6.64
C ARG A 498 -14.53 -27.45 -5.30
N TYR A 499 -14.56 -26.22 -4.80
CA TYR A 499 -14.13 -25.81 -3.45
C TYR A 499 -15.26 -25.06 -2.76
N ASP A 500 -15.36 -25.18 -1.44
CA ASP A 500 -16.50 -24.63 -0.67
C ASP A 500 -16.44 -23.11 -0.51
N LEU A 501 -15.25 -22.52 -0.67
CA LEU A 501 -14.98 -21.09 -0.52
C LEU A 501 -14.11 -20.58 -1.67
N PRO A 502 -14.24 -19.30 -2.07
CA PRO A 502 -13.45 -18.71 -3.14
C PRO A 502 -12.08 -18.21 -2.68
N PHE A 503 -11.68 -18.49 -1.43
CA PHE A 503 -10.47 -17.93 -0.86
C PHE A 503 -9.63 -18.95 -0.10
N PHE A 504 -8.32 -18.86 -0.28
CA PHE A 504 -7.34 -19.84 0.19
C PHE A 504 -6.25 -19.18 1.05
N ILE A 505 -5.48 -19.98 1.79
CA ILE A 505 -4.28 -19.50 2.49
C ILE A 505 -3.19 -19.32 1.45
N ALA A 506 -2.59 -18.13 1.33
CA ALA A 506 -1.47 -17.90 0.42
C ALA A 506 -0.24 -18.72 0.86
N PRO A 507 0.59 -19.23 -0.08
CA PRO A 507 1.80 -19.96 0.28
C PRO A 507 2.77 -19.05 1.05
N THR A 508 3.14 -19.46 2.25
CA THR A 508 4.07 -18.73 3.14
C THR A 508 5.11 -19.68 3.69
N SER A 509 6.37 -19.26 3.70
CA SER A 509 7.50 -20.01 4.25
C SER A 509 7.72 -19.73 5.74
N SER A 510 8.48 -20.63 6.39
CA SER A 510 8.95 -20.48 7.77
C SER A 510 7.81 -20.29 8.78
N VAL A 511 6.67 -20.96 8.58
CA VAL A 511 5.45 -20.72 9.36
C VAL A 511 5.61 -21.14 10.84
N LYS A 512 6.60 -21.99 11.16
CA LYS A 512 6.94 -22.31 12.55
C LYS A 512 7.32 -21.12 13.42
N LEU A 513 7.74 -20.01 12.80
CA LEU A 513 7.96 -18.75 13.50
C LEU A 513 6.69 -18.24 14.19
N SER A 514 5.51 -18.54 13.64
CA SER A 514 4.20 -18.13 14.20
C SER A 514 3.59 -19.16 15.15
N HIS A 515 3.83 -20.46 14.92
CA HIS A 515 3.32 -21.55 15.76
C HIS A 515 4.06 -22.87 15.50
N PRO A 516 4.32 -23.72 16.50
CA PRO A 516 5.07 -24.97 16.33
C PRO A 516 4.57 -25.90 15.22
N ASP A 517 3.25 -26.04 15.04
CA ASP A 517 2.66 -26.86 13.97
C ASP A 517 2.75 -26.25 12.57
N GLY A 518 3.08 -24.96 12.45
CA GLY A 518 3.36 -24.28 11.17
C GLY A 518 2.35 -24.57 10.05
N GLU A 519 2.89 -24.97 8.91
CA GLU A 519 2.16 -25.34 7.69
C GLU A 519 1.25 -26.56 7.89
N LEU A 520 1.53 -27.46 8.86
CA LEU A 520 0.69 -28.63 9.13
C LEU A 520 -0.69 -28.21 9.67
N ALA A 521 -0.72 -27.23 10.57
CA ALA A 521 -1.97 -26.67 11.08
C ALA A 521 -2.75 -25.93 9.99
N GLN A 522 -2.07 -25.20 9.10
CA GLN A 522 -2.71 -24.55 7.95
C GLN A 522 -3.31 -25.58 6.97
N ALA A 523 -2.60 -26.69 6.72
CA ALA A 523 -3.06 -27.77 5.86
C ALA A 523 -4.33 -28.44 6.43
N ARG A 524 -4.34 -28.80 7.72
CA ARG A 524 -5.51 -29.38 8.39
C ARG A 524 -6.70 -28.42 8.43
N ALA A 525 -6.46 -27.13 8.68
CA ALA A 525 -7.50 -26.11 8.62
C ALA A 525 -8.08 -25.95 7.20
N SER A 526 -7.24 -26.03 6.16
CA SER A 526 -7.69 -25.97 4.77
C SER A 526 -8.63 -27.12 4.42
N VAL A 527 -8.30 -28.34 4.87
CA VAL A 527 -9.17 -29.53 4.76
C VAL A 527 -10.50 -29.29 5.47
N ALA A 528 -10.47 -28.81 6.71
CA ALA A 528 -11.67 -28.55 7.49
C ALA A 528 -12.59 -27.48 6.88
N CYS A 529 -12.06 -26.59 6.03
CA CYS A 529 -12.79 -25.50 5.39
C CYS A 529 -13.11 -25.76 3.92
N GLY A 530 -12.83 -26.97 3.39
CA GLY A 530 -13.19 -27.35 2.02
C GLY A 530 -12.40 -26.61 0.94
N VAL A 531 -11.16 -26.20 1.23
CA VAL A 531 -10.26 -25.46 0.33
C VAL A 531 -8.94 -26.22 0.13
N PRO A 532 -8.19 -26.00 -0.97
CA PRO A 532 -6.93 -26.70 -1.19
C PRO A 532 -5.83 -26.18 -0.26
N ALA A 533 -4.87 -27.05 0.06
CA ALA A 533 -3.66 -26.63 0.76
C ALA A 533 -2.68 -25.96 -0.22
N MET A 534 -2.04 -24.86 0.19
CA MET A 534 -0.96 -24.21 -0.57
C MET A 534 0.38 -24.55 0.07
N VAL A 535 1.18 -25.36 -0.61
CA VAL A 535 2.40 -25.96 -0.03
C VAL A 535 3.64 -25.25 -0.58
N PRO A 536 4.42 -24.54 0.25
CA PRO A 536 5.63 -23.85 -0.20
C PRO A 536 6.79 -24.83 -0.42
N THR A 537 7.65 -24.55 -1.41
CA THR A 537 8.91 -25.28 -1.60
C THR A 537 9.86 -25.12 -0.41
N MET A 538 9.84 -23.94 0.21
CA MET A 538 10.71 -23.57 1.33
C MET A 538 9.91 -23.45 2.63
N GLY A 539 9.12 -24.47 2.97
CA GLY A 539 8.37 -24.53 4.23
C GLY A 539 9.24 -24.85 5.44
N SER A 540 8.71 -24.65 6.64
CA SER A 540 9.30 -25.21 7.87
C SER A 540 9.28 -26.73 7.87
N TYR A 541 8.26 -27.32 7.24
CA TYR A 541 8.12 -28.75 6.99
C TYR A 541 8.36 -29.06 5.50
N SER A 542 8.79 -30.29 5.21
CA SER A 542 8.90 -30.73 3.82
C SER A 542 7.54 -30.87 3.15
N VAL A 543 7.51 -30.75 1.82
CA VAL A 543 6.29 -30.99 1.01
C VAL A 543 5.63 -32.33 1.36
N GLN A 544 6.43 -33.38 1.57
CA GLN A 544 5.93 -34.70 1.96
C GLN A 544 5.25 -34.71 3.33
N GLU A 545 5.84 -34.04 4.33
CA GLU A 545 5.25 -33.93 5.68
C GLU A 545 3.96 -33.10 5.68
N ILE A 546 3.89 -32.04 4.86
CA ILE A 546 2.68 -31.23 4.75
C ILE A 546 1.57 -32.00 4.02
N VAL A 547 1.91 -32.73 2.95
CA VAL A 547 0.93 -33.53 2.21
C VAL A 547 0.47 -34.75 3.02
N SER A 548 1.29 -35.31 3.90
CA SER A 548 0.92 -36.50 4.69
C SER A 548 -0.17 -36.25 5.74
N VAL A 549 -0.39 -34.99 6.14
CA VAL A 549 -1.51 -34.63 7.04
C VAL A 549 -2.83 -34.39 6.29
N LEU A 550 -2.79 -34.39 4.95
CA LEU A 550 -3.99 -34.28 4.13
C LEU A 550 -4.65 -35.67 3.96
N PRO A 551 -5.99 -35.73 3.82
CA PRO A 551 -6.65 -36.96 3.39
C PRO A 551 -6.06 -37.47 2.06
N PRO A 552 -5.98 -38.80 1.83
CA PRO A 552 -5.48 -39.34 0.58
C PRO A 552 -6.19 -38.76 -0.65
N GLY A 553 -5.43 -38.15 -1.57
CA GLY A 553 -5.95 -37.54 -2.78
C GLY A 553 -6.58 -36.15 -2.60
N TYR A 554 -6.54 -35.57 -1.39
CA TYR A 554 -7.02 -34.21 -1.17
C TYR A 554 -6.16 -33.19 -1.96
N PRO A 555 -6.79 -32.19 -2.62
CA PRO A 555 -6.07 -31.29 -3.52
C PRO A 555 -5.14 -30.33 -2.77
N PHE A 556 -3.94 -30.16 -3.32
CA PHE A 556 -2.99 -29.12 -2.91
C PHE A 556 -2.31 -28.51 -4.13
N PHE A 557 -1.88 -27.26 -4.03
CA PHE A 557 -0.99 -26.63 -5.01
C PHE A 557 0.42 -26.52 -4.43
N LEU A 558 1.43 -26.76 -5.27
CA LEU A 558 2.83 -26.60 -4.90
C LEU A 558 3.31 -25.22 -5.33
N GLN A 559 3.70 -24.36 -4.39
CA GLN A 559 4.42 -23.14 -4.73
C GLN A 559 5.90 -23.46 -4.95
N LEU A 560 6.43 -23.12 -6.12
CA LEU A 560 7.80 -23.38 -6.57
C LEU A 560 8.65 -22.10 -6.57
N TYR A 561 9.82 -22.20 -5.94
CA TYR A 561 10.97 -21.35 -6.26
C TYR A 561 11.97 -22.20 -7.03
N MET A 562 12.59 -21.65 -8.08
CA MET A 562 13.58 -22.38 -8.87
C MET A 562 14.91 -22.44 -8.13
N TYR A 563 15.54 -23.62 -8.10
CA TYR A 563 16.91 -23.76 -7.60
C TYR A 563 17.90 -23.51 -8.76
N SER A 564 19.01 -22.84 -8.49
CA SER A 564 20.08 -22.57 -9.46
C SER A 564 20.73 -23.86 -9.96
N ASP A 565 20.84 -24.88 -9.11
CA ASP A 565 21.21 -26.23 -9.58
C ASP A 565 19.99 -26.92 -10.18
N ARG A 566 19.96 -26.99 -11.51
CA ARG A 566 18.86 -27.61 -12.28
C ARG A 566 18.76 -29.13 -12.07
N SER A 567 19.83 -29.80 -11.65
CA SER A 567 19.77 -31.22 -11.26
C SER A 567 18.96 -31.41 -9.99
N ASP A 568 19.21 -30.56 -8.98
CA ASP A 568 18.47 -30.61 -7.72
C ASP A 568 17.03 -30.13 -7.87
N ALA A 569 16.79 -29.08 -8.68
CA ALA A 569 15.43 -28.67 -9.05
C ALA A 569 14.65 -29.81 -9.73
N ARG A 570 15.30 -30.54 -10.65
CA ARG A 570 14.68 -31.70 -11.33
C ARG A 570 14.33 -32.81 -10.34
N LYS A 571 15.26 -33.20 -9.45
CA LYS A 571 14.99 -34.21 -8.41
C LYS A 571 13.82 -33.79 -7.52
N PHE A 572 13.79 -32.52 -7.10
CA PHE A 572 12.72 -31.96 -6.28
C PHE A 572 11.37 -32.03 -7.01
N LEU A 573 11.29 -31.54 -8.24
CA LEU A 573 10.07 -31.55 -9.04
C LEU A 573 9.57 -32.96 -9.30
N GLN A 574 10.46 -33.90 -9.65
CA GLN A 574 10.09 -35.31 -9.84
C GLN A 574 9.56 -35.96 -8.55
N ALA A 575 10.13 -35.62 -7.39
CA ALA A 575 9.63 -36.09 -6.10
C ALA A 575 8.27 -35.48 -5.75
N ALA A 576 8.07 -34.19 -6.03
CA ALA A 576 6.81 -33.50 -5.80
C ALA A 576 5.71 -33.95 -6.78
N HIS A 577 6.05 -34.24 -8.04
CA HIS A 577 5.13 -34.76 -9.05
C HIS A 577 4.47 -36.07 -8.62
N LYS A 578 5.21 -36.96 -7.92
CA LYS A 578 4.68 -38.22 -7.36
C LYS A 578 3.58 -38.00 -6.32
N LEU A 579 3.58 -36.83 -5.66
CA LEU A 579 2.53 -36.44 -4.71
C LEU A 579 1.27 -35.93 -5.41
N LYS A 580 1.31 -35.76 -6.74
CA LYS A 580 0.17 -35.35 -7.60
C LYS A 580 -0.43 -33.99 -7.21
N PRO A 581 0.37 -32.91 -7.17
CA PRO A 581 -0.16 -31.56 -6.96
C PRO A 581 -1.21 -31.22 -8.02
N ARG A 582 -2.23 -30.44 -7.63
CA ARG A 582 -3.27 -29.95 -8.53
C ARG A 582 -2.75 -28.90 -9.50
N GLY A 583 -1.72 -28.16 -9.10
CA GLY A 583 -1.00 -27.22 -9.93
C GLY A 583 0.31 -26.76 -9.27
N ILE A 584 1.21 -26.22 -10.07
CA ILE A 584 2.46 -25.59 -9.64
C ILE A 584 2.28 -24.08 -9.72
N LEU A 585 2.45 -23.38 -8.60
CA LEU A 585 2.51 -21.92 -8.54
C LEU A 585 3.98 -21.50 -8.64
N PHE A 586 4.47 -21.23 -9.84
CA PHE A 586 5.85 -20.82 -10.05
C PHE A 586 6.02 -19.33 -9.71
N THR A 587 6.73 -19.03 -8.62
CA THR A 587 6.93 -17.67 -8.11
C THR A 587 8.04 -16.96 -8.88
N VAL A 588 7.74 -15.81 -9.46
CA VAL A 588 8.67 -15.04 -10.32
C VAL A 588 8.82 -13.56 -9.90
N ASP A 589 8.11 -13.10 -8.86
CA ASP A 589 8.16 -11.71 -8.37
C ASP A 589 9.35 -11.40 -7.44
N LEU A 590 10.12 -12.41 -7.04
CA LEU A 590 11.22 -12.25 -6.08
C LEU A 590 12.50 -12.99 -6.53
N PRO A 591 13.06 -12.69 -7.72
CA PRO A 591 14.30 -13.30 -8.19
C PRO A 591 15.52 -12.83 -7.36
N VAL A 592 15.43 -11.63 -6.77
CA VAL A 592 16.43 -11.04 -5.88
C VAL A 592 15.80 -10.68 -4.55
N LEU A 593 16.61 -10.72 -3.49
CA LEU A 593 16.17 -10.37 -2.15
C LEU A 593 15.79 -8.89 -2.01
N SER A 594 14.56 -8.64 -1.57
CA SER A 594 14.08 -7.32 -1.14
C SER A 594 14.68 -6.86 0.20
N LYS A 595 14.93 -5.57 0.35
CA LYS A 595 15.36 -4.94 1.62
C LYS A 595 14.18 -4.75 2.61
N ARG A 596 14.11 -5.57 3.67
CA ARG A 596 13.08 -5.46 4.73
C ARG A 596 13.63 -4.76 5.99
N GLU A 597 13.40 -3.45 6.12
CA GLU A 597 14.12 -2.63 7.12
C GLU A 597 13.77 -2.88 8.59
N VAL A 598 12.52 -3.28 8.90
CA VAL A 598 12.07 -3.55 10.28
C VAL A 598 12.95 -4.63 10.93
N ILE A 599 13.28 -5.66 10.16
CA ILE A 599 14.17 -6.75 10.56
C ILE A 599 15.57 -6.20 10.85
N LYS A 600 16.07 -5.30 10.00
CA LYS A 600 17.42 -4.70 10.11
C LYS A 600 17.58 -3.76 11.31
N ARG A 601 16.55 -2.97 11.65
CA ARG A 601 16.58 -2.06 12.83
C ARG A 601 16.60 -2.81 14.15
N GLN A 602 15.83 -3.90 14.26
CA GLN A 602 15.81 -4.74 15.46
C GLN A 602 17.18 -5.41 15.72
N GLN A 603 17.93 -5.73 14.66
CA GLN A 603 19.27 -6.31 14.76
C GLN A 603 20.29 -5.31 15.33
N LEU A 604 20.23 -4.05 14.90
CA LEU A 604 21.15 -2.99 15.35
C LEU A 604 20.98 -2.61 16.84
N GLY A 605 19.77 -2.74 17.39
CA GLY A 605 19.49 -2.45 18.81
C GLY A 605 20.10 -3.43 19.82
N SER A 606 20.58 -4.60 19.38
CA SER A 606 21.05 -5.69 20.26
C SER A 606 22.54 -5.61 20.65
N GLY A 607 23.18 -4.44 20.55
CA GLY A 607 24.61 -4.25 20.92
C GLY A 607 25.58 -5.00 19.98
N SER A 608 25.11 -5.22 18.77
CA SER A 608 25.57 -6.19 17.81
C SER A 608 26.27 -5.47 16.66
N GLN A 609 27.60 -5.39 16.66
CA GLN A 609 28.36 -4.72 15.58
C GLN A 609 28.49 -5.51 14.27
N SER A 610 27.83 -6.66 14.12
CA SER A 610 27.71 -7.28 12.79
C SER A 610 26.39 -6.90 12.14
N GLU A 611 26.41 -6.83 10.81
CA GLU A 611 25.25 -6.72 9.93
C GLU A 611 24.41 -8.01 10.03
N ARG A 612 23.88 -8.29 11.22
CA ARG A 612 23.34 -9.60 11.62
C ARG A 612 21.99 -9.86 10.97
N GLU A 613 21.92 -10.33 9.73
CA GLU A 613 20.65 -10.78 9.15
C GLU A 613 20.14 -12.04 9.85
N ILE A 614 19.20 -11.84 10.75
CA ILE A 614 18.50 -12.90 11.42
C ILE A 614 17.37 -13.40 10.50
N ALA A 615 17.73 -14.39 9.67
CA ALA A 615 16.97 -14.98 8.56
C ALA A 615 16.79 -14.04 7.34
N PRO A 616 17.82 -13.91 6.46
CA PRO A 616 17.53 -13.77 5.04
C PRO A 616 16.48 -14.83 4.65
N PRO A 617 15.53 -14.53 3.74
CA PRO A 617 14.79 -15.59 3.08
C PRO A 617 15.80 -16.49 2.34
N PRO A 618 15.45 -17.75 2.05
CA PRO A 618 16.34 -18.79 1.57
C PRO A 618 17.52 -18.33 0.71
N THR A 619 18.63 -17.93 1.33
CA THR A 619 19.90 -17.71 0.67
C THR A 619 20.68 -19.02 0.74
N ASN A 620 20.66 -19.73 -0.38
CA ASN A 620 21.66 -20.73 -0.78
C ASN A 620 21.36 -22.23 -0.61
N THR A 621 20.11 -22.65 -0.52
CA THR A 621 19.72 -23.51 -1.67
C THR A 621 19.58 -22.53 -2.80
N SER A 622 20.66 -22.32 -3.56
CA SER A 622 20.85 -21.24 -4.53
C SER A 622 19.54 -21.04 -5.27
N LEU A 623 18.79 -19.96 -5.02
CA LEU A 623 17.60 -19.66 -5.80
C LEU A 623 18.09 -19.06 -7.11
N ASP A 624 17.50 -19.48 -8.22
CA ASP A 624 17.93 -19.00 -9.53
C ASP A 624 17.42 -17.58 -9.76
N GLU A 625 18.31 -16.59 -9.72
CA GLU A 625 18.00 -15.20 -10.05
C GLU A 625 17.85 -14.98 -11.57
N ASN A 626 18.29 -15.95 -12.38
CA ASN A 626 18.28 -15.90 -13.84
C ASN A 626 17.16 -16.77 -14.44
N ILE A 627 15.99 -16.78 -13.80
CA ILE A 627 14.80 -17.45 -14.33
C ILE A 627 14.25 -16.74 -15.57
N GLY A 628 13.80 -17.53 -16.53
CA GLY A 628 13.28 -17.07 -17.83
C GLY A 628 11.94 -17.69 -18.19
N TRP A 629 11.38 -17.26 -19.33
CA TRP A 629 10.10 -17.78 -19.82
C TRP A 629 10.21 -19.23 -20.32
N GLU A 630 11.39 -19.61 -20.79
CA GLU A 630 11.78 -20.96 -21.16
C GLU A 630 11.67 -21.97 -20.01
N ASP A 631 11.77 -21.50 -18.76
CA ASP A 631 11.66 -22.36 -17.58
C ASP A 631 10.27 -22.96 -17.42
N ILE A 632 9.23 -22.32 -17.97
CA ILE A 632 7.86 -22.87 -17.97
C ILE A 632 7.82 -24.18 -18.75
N ALA A 633 8.48 -24.23 -19.92
CA ALA A 633 8.59 -25.45 -20.72
C ALA A 633 9.40 -26.52 -19.97
N TRP A 634 10.51 -26.13 -19.33
CA TRP A 634 11.34 -27.04 -18.56
C TRP A 634 10.63 -27.63 -17.32
N ILE A 635 9.84 -26.82 -16.60
CA ILE A 635 9.01 -27.31 -15.48
C ILE A 635 7.98 -28.30 -16.01
N ARG A 636 7.37 -28.03 -17.17
CA ARG A 636 6.44 -28.96 -17.83
C ARG A 636 7.12 -30.26 -18.22
N GLU A 637 8.36 -30.26 -18.70
CA GLU A 637 9.11 -31.49 -18.95
C GLU A 637 9.33 -32.32 -17.66
N CYS A 638 9.53 -31.65 -16.52
CA CYS A 638 9.68 -32.34 -15.23
C CYS A 638 8.35 -32.86 -14.67
N CYS A 639 7.23 -32.20 -15.01
CA CYS A 639 5.89 -32.43 -14.48
C CYS A 639 4.82 -32.32 -15.61
N PRO A 640 4.77 -33.24 -16.58
CA PRO A 640 4.04 -33.07 -17.85
C PRO A 640 2.53 -32.88 -17.69
N ASP A 641 1.93 -33.47 -16.66
CA ASP A 641 0.47 -33.46 -16.45
C ASP A 641 0.02 -32.49 -15.35
N VAL A 642 0.93 -31.64 -14.85
CA VAL A 642 0.61 -30.70 -13.76
C VAL A 642 0.42 -29.29 -14.33
N PRO A 643 -0.77 -28.70 -14.19
CA PRO A 643 -1.04 -27.31 -14.59
C PRO A 643 -0.07 -26.32 -13.93
N ILE A 644 0.47 -25.38 -14.71
CA ILE A 644 1.38 -24.34 -14.21
C ILE A 644 0.63 -23.01 -14.11
N PHE A 645 0.83 -22.32 -12.98
CA PHE A 645 0.38 -20.97 -12.70
C PHE A 645 1.61 -20.10 -12.48
N LEU A 646 1.66 -18.94 -13.13
CA LEU A 646 2.74 -17.98 -12.91
C LEU A 646 2.35 -17.02 -11.79
N LYS A 647 3.01 -17.11 -10.63
CA LYS A 647 2.77 -16.27 -9.45
C LYS A 647 3.72 -15.08 -9.42
N GLY A 648 3.15 -13.89 -9.31
CA GLY A 648 3.91 -12.63 -9.30
C GLY A 648 3.66 -11.75 -10.52
N ILE A 649 2.62 -12.04 -11.30
CA ILE A 649 2.20 -11.21 -12.44
C ILE A 649 1.75 -9.84 -11.90
N GLN A 650 2.31 -8.77 -12.46
CA GLN A 650 2.07 -7.39 -12.04
C GLN A 650 1.60 -6.46 -13.18
N CYS A 651 1.55 -6.94 -14.42
CA CYS A 651 0.98 -6.21 -15.57
C CYS A 651 0.24 -7.16 -16.54
N ALA A 652 -0.59 -6.61 -17.42
CA ALA A 652 -1.38 -7.37 -18.38
C ALA A 652 -0.53 -7.99 -19.51
N ALA A 653 0.60 -7.37 -19.84
CA ALA A 653 1.53 -7.88 -20.85
C ALA A 653 2.12 -9.25 -20.43
N ASP A 654 2.53 -9.39 -19.17
CA ASP A 654 3.06 -10.66 -18.66
C ASP A 654 1.95 -11.70 -18.46
N ALA A 655 0.71 -11.28 -18.19
CA ALA A 655 -0.45 -12.18 -18.19
C ALA A 655 -0.67 -12.80 -19.59
N ARG A 656 -0.58 -11.99 -20.65
CA ARG A 656 -0.65 -12.46 -22.04
C ARG A 656 0.50 -13.40 -22.36
N ARG A 657 1.72 -13.07 -21.95
CA ARG A 657 2.89 -13.92 -22.19
C ARG A 657 2.78 -15.25 -21.45
N ALA A 658 2.23 -15.28 -20.23
CA ALA A 658 1.94 -16.54 -19.52
C ALA A 658 0.94 -17.42 -20.27
N TYR A 659 -0.12 -16.83 -20.85
CA TYR A 659 -1.06 -17.55 -21.71
C TYR A 659 -0.37 -18.15 -22.94
N GLU A 660 0.47 -17.37 -23.63
CA GLU A 660 1.21 -17.82 -24.82
C GLU A 660 2.18 -18.98 -24.51
N HIS A 661 2.73 -19.04 -23.29
CA HIS A 661 3.57 -20.15 -22.82
C HIS A 661 2.76 -21.36 -22.33
N GLY A 662 1.43 -21.32 -22.43
CA GLY A 662 0.54 -22.42 -22.09
C GLY A 662 0.40 -22.64 -20.58
N CYS A 663 0.51 -21.58 -19.77
CA CYS A 663 0.11 -21.64 -18.37
C CYS A 663 -1.41 -21.88 -18.27
N ALA A 664 -1.84 -22.68 -17.31
CA ALA A 664 -3.26 -22.92 -17.06
C ALA A 664 -3.91 -21.78 -16.27
N GLY A 665 -3.10 -21.00 -15.57
CA GLY A 665 -3.53 -19.86 -14.81
C GLY A 665 -2.41 -18.86 -14.55
N ILE A 666 -2.79 -17.75 -13.94
CA ILE A 666 -1.88 -16.73 -13.43
C ILE A 666 -2.24 -16.42 -11.99
N TYR A 667 -1.29 -15.86 -11.26
CA TYR A 667 -1.49 -15.40 -9.90
C TYR A 667 -0.94 -13.98 -9.77
N LEU A 668 -1.86 -13.02 -9.76
CA LEU A 668 -1.62 -11.59 -9.61
C LEU A 668 -1.17 -11.29 -8.18
N SER A 669 0.07 -10.82 -8.03
CA SER A 669 0.70 -10.61 -6.72
C SER A 669 1.94 -9.73 -6.85
N ASN A 670 2.20 -8.90 -5.84
CA ASN A 670 3.48 -8.23 -5.60
C ASN A 670 4.15 -8.77 -4.31
N HIS A 671 3.93 -10.06 -4.04
CA HIS A 671 4.38 -10.75 -2.83
C HIS A 671 3.85 -10.14 -1.51
N GLY A 672 2.68 -9.50 -1.55
CA GLY A 672 2.11 -8.79 -0.41
C GLY A 672 2.94 -7.58 0.02
N GLY A 673 3.60 -6.90 -0.92
CA GLY A 673 4.49 -5.76 -0.71
C GLY A 673 5.88 -6.15 -0.20
N ARG A 674 6.34 -7.36 -0.51
CA ARG A 674 7.65 -7.90 -0.06
C ARG A 674 8.62 -8.15 -1.22
N ALA A 675 8.25 -7.75 -2.42
CA ALA A 675 9.11 -7.76 -3.59
C ALA A 675 9.59 -6.32 -3.86
N LEU A 676 9.28 -5.76 -5.02
CA LEU A 676 9.51 -4.35 -5.35
C LEU A 676 8.56 -3.44 -4.54
N ASP A 677 9.09 -2.43 -3.83
CA ASP A 677 8.25 -1.38 -3.25
C ASP A 677 7.85 -0.36 -4.33
N THR A 678 6.72 0.31 -4.15
CA THR A 678 6.01 1.11 -5.17
C THR A 678 5.45 0.33 -6.37
N ALA A 679 5.52 -1.01 -6.34
CA ALA A 679 4.76 -1.90 -7.22
C ALA A 679 3.24 -1.68 -7.10
N VAL A 680 2.54 -1.85 -8.22
CA VAL A 680 1.09 -1.69 -8.31
C VAL A 680 0.33 -2.73 -7.46
N PRO A 681 -0.81 -2.38 -6.86
CA PRO A 681 -1.70 -3.34 -6.23
C PRO A 681 -2.29 -4.32 -7.25
N ALA A 682 -2.36 -5.61 -6.90
CA ALA A 682 -2.84 -6.65 -7.81
C ALA A 682 -4.28 -6.42 -8.33
N ILE A 683 -5.12 -5.70 -7.58
CA ILE A 683 -6.48 -5.34 -8.01
C ILE A 683 -6.47 -4.38 -9.22
N LEU A 684 -5.44 -3.54 -9.36
CA LEU A 684 -5.25 -2.71 -10.55
C LEU A 684 -4.73 -3.52 -11.73
N THR A 685 -3.83 -4.46 -11.50
CA THR A 685 -3.39 -5.39 -12.56
C THR A 685 -4.59 -6.18 -13.11
N LEU A 686 -5.54 -6.58 -12.26
CA LEU A 686 -6.77 -7.22 -12.71
C LEU A 686 -7.62 -6.28 -13.59
N LEU A 687 -7.77 -5.00 -13.23
CA LEU A 687 -8.45 -4.01 -14.07
C LEU A 687 -7.70 -3.70 -15.38
N GLU A 688 -6.37 -3.68 -15.34
CA GLU A 688 -5.53 -3.54 -16.53
C GLU A 688 -5.77 -4.70 -17.50
N MET A 689 -5.96 -5.92 -17.00
CA MET A 689 -6.35 -7.06 -17.83
C MET A 689 -7.73 -6.86 -18.46
N HIS A 690 -8.73 -6.33 -17.73
CA HIS A 690 -10.03 -5.97 -18.33
C HIS A 690 -9.87 -4.95 -19.47
N ALA A 691 -8.95 -4.00 -19.33
CA ALA A 691 -8.71 -2.99 -20.35
C ALA A 691 -7.92 -3.51 -21.56
N SER A 692 -6.92 -4.37 -21.34
CA SER A 692 -5.87 -4.67 -22.32
C SER A 692 -5.91 -6.10 -22.88
N CYS A 693 -6.47 -7.06 -22.13
CA CYS A 693 -6.55 -8.46 -22.53
C CYS A 693 -7.78 -9.19 -21.91
N PRO A 694 -9.00 -8.63 -22.03
CA PRO A 694 -10.20 -9.17 -21.37
C PRO A 694 -10.54 -10.60 -21.80
N GLU A 695 -10.10 -11.03 -22.98
CA GLU A 695 -10.29 -12.40 -23.47
C GLU A 695 -9.58 -13.45 -22.61
N LEU A 696 -8.54 -13.08 -21.86
CA LEU A 696 -7.80 -14.01 -21.00
C LEU A 696 -8.58 -14.38 -19.74
N LEU A 697 -9.49 -13.51 -19.28
CA LEU A 697 -10.34 -13.73 -18.09
C LEU A 697 -11.21 -14.99 -18.20
N GLY A 698 -11.52 -15.44 -19.42
CA GLY A 698 -12.27 -16.67 -19.68
C GLY A 698 -11.42 -17.84 -20.17
N LYS A 699 -10.09 -17.68 -20.29
CA LYS A 699 -9.17 -18.68 -20.85
C LYS A 699 -8.16 -19.23 -19.85
N MET A 700 -7.99 -18.54 -18.73
CA MET A 700 -7.04 -18.90 -17.67
C MET A 700 -7.73 -18.79 -16.31
N GLU A 701 -7.28 -19.60 -15.37
CA GLU A 701 -7.62 -19.40 -13.96
C GLU A 701 -6.84 -18.20 -13.40
N ILE A 702 -7.50 -17.31 -12.67
CA ILE A 702 -6.87 -16.08 -12.14
C ILE A 702 -6.91 -16.11 -10.62
N PHE A 703 -5.75 -16.29 -10.01
CA PHE A 703 -5.55 -16.11 -8.59
C PHE A 703 -5.10 -14.67 -8.29
N ILE A 704 -5.47 -14.16 -7.13
CA ILE A 704 -5.09 -12.81 -6.70
C ILE A 704 -4.83 -12.77 -5.20
N ASP A 705 -3.80 -12.04 -4.77
CA ASP A 705 -3.57 -11.73 -3.35
C ASP A 705 -3.20 -10.26 -3.13
N GLY A 706 -2.78 -9.96 -1.89
CA GLY A 706 -2.34 -8.63 -1.48
C GLY A 706 -3.48 -7.86 -0.80
N GLY A 707 -3.28 -7.51 0.47
CA GLY A 707 -4.17 -6.59 1.18
C GLY A 707 -5.55 -7.12 1.58
N ILE A 708 -5.90 -8.37 1.28
CA ILE A 708 -7.19 -8.96 1.67
C ILE A 708 -7.33 -8.98 3.20
N ARG A 709 -8.40 -8.36 3.74
CA ARG A 709 -8.69 -8.32 5.18
C ARG A 709 -10.15 -8.54 5.53
N ARG A 710 -11.06 -8.44 4.56
CA ARG A 710 -12.50 -8.58 4.73
C ARG A 710 -13.14 -9.45 3.66
N GLY A 711 -14.28 -10.07 4.00
CA GLY A 711 -15.10 -10.80 3.03
C GLY A 711 -15.56 -9.95 1.84
N ARG A 712 -15.72 -8.64 2.04
CA ARG A 712 -16.01 -7.69 0.95
C ARG A 712 -14.86 -7.51 -0.04
N ASP A 713 -13.61 -7.66 0.40
CA ASP A 713 -12.45 -7.50 -0.48
C ASP A 713 -12.39 -8.70 -1.45
N ILE A 714 -12.67 -9.89 -0.92
CA ILE A 714 -12.82 -11.12 -1.70
C ILE A 714 -13.91 -10.94 -2.76
N LEU A 715 -15.11 -10.50 -2.37
CA LEU A 715 -16.22 -10.33 -3.31
C LEU A 715 -15.91 -9.32 -4.42
N LYS A 716 -15.14 -8.25 -4.14
CA LYS A 716 -14.71 -7.29 -5.17
C LYS A 716 -13.82 -7.95 -6.22
N ALA A 717 -12.84 -8.75 -5.78
CA ALA A 717 -11.98 -9.50 -6.70
C ALA A 717 -12.79 -10.52 -7.53
N MET A 718 -13.73 -11.25 -6.90
CA MET A 718 -14.62 -12.18 -7.61
C MET A 718 -15.48 -11.47 -8.66
N CYS A 719 -16.04 -10.30 -8.35
CA CYS A 719 -16.80 -9.50 -9.32
C CYS A 719 -15.95 -9.04 -10.51
N LEU A 720 -14.63 -8.94 -10.36
CA LEU A 720 -13.69 -8.62 -11.45
C LEU A 720 -13.13 -9.87 -12.13
N GLY A 721 -13.65 -11.07 -11.85
CA GLY A 721 -13.27 -12.29 -12.57
C GLY A 721 -12.07 -13.04 -12.01
N ALA A 722 -11.69 -12.81 -10.74
CA ALA A 722 -10.77 -13.73 -10.07
C ALA A 722 -11.44 -15.11 -9.89
N SER A 723 -10.69 -16.18 -10.14
CA SER A 723 -11.09 -17.57 -9.87
C SER A 723 -10.96 -17.92 -8.39
N ALA A 724 -9.94 -17.38 -7.71
CA ALA A 724 -9.76 -17.50 -6.27
C ALA A 724 -8.94 -16.35 -5.69
N VAL A 725 -9.14 -16.07 -4.41
CA VAL A 725 -8.48 -14.98 -3.67
C VAL A 725 -7.60 -15.59 -2.57
N LEU A 726 -6.37 -15.13 -2.41
CA LEU A 726 -5.46 -15.67 -1.39
C LEU A 726 -5.11 -14.61 -0.35
N ALA A 727 -4.96 -15.05 0.90
CA ALA A 727 -4.51 -14.20 2.00
C ALA A 727 -3.35 -14.86 2.74
N GLY A 728 -2.29 -14.11 3.03
CA GLY A 728 -1.12 -14.60 3.76
C GLY A 728 -1.15 -14.21 5.24
N ARG A 729 -0.69 -12.98 5.54
CA ARG A 729 -0.50 -12.46 6.91
C ARG A 729 -1.68 -12.71 7.87
N PRO A 730 -2.96 -12.49 7.50
CA PRO A 730 -4.05 -12.74 8.44
C PRO A 730 -4.12 -14.16 8.98
N PHE A 731 -3.78 -15.16 8.16
CA PHE A 731 -3.73 -16.56 8.61
C PHE A 731 -2.46 -16.87 9.41
N LEU A 732 -1.34 -16.17 9.17
CA LEU A 732 -0.16 -16.24 10.02
C LEU A 732 -0.43 -15.68 11.42
N TYR A 733 -1.14 -14.56 11.52
CA TYR A 733 -1.55 -13.99 12.80
C TYR A 733 -2.56 -14.88 13.54
N ALA A 734 -3.53 -15.43 12.81
CA ALA A 734 -4.50 -16.36 13.38
C ALA A 734 -3.83 -17.63 13.94
N LEU A 735 -2.71 -18.05 13.36
CA LEU A 735 -1.94 -19.20 13.81
C LEU A 735 -1.36 -19.04 15.22
N SER A 736 -1.33 -17.83 15.80
CA SER A 736 -1.04 -17.66 17.23
C SER A 736 -2.01 -18.43 18.15
N TYR A 737 -3.19 -18.82 17.63
CA TYR A 737 -4.16 -19.71 18.28
C TYR A 737 -4.14 -21.15 17.73
N GLY A 738 -3.09 -21.52 16.98
CA GLY A 738 -2.97 -22.81 16.31
C GLY A 738 -4.01 -23.01 15.20
N GLU A 739 -4.35 -24.27 14.94
CA GLU A 739 -5.30 -24.67 13.89
C GLU A 739 -6.70 -24.04 14.07
N ASP A 740 -7.17 -23.94 15.31
CA ASP A 740 -8.50 -23.38 15.60
C ASP A 740 -8.57 -21.88 15.31
N GLY A 741 -7.46 -21.16 15.49
CA GLY A 741 -7.32 -19.78 15.02
C GLY A 741 -7.51 -19.63 13.53
N VAL A 742 -6.84 -20.50 12.75
CA VAL A 742 -6.95 -20.50 11.28
C VAL A 742 -8.38 -20.83 10.84
N LYS A 743 -9.02 -21.83 11.44
CA LYS A 743 -10.45 -22.14 11.20
C LYS A 743 -11.36 -20.96 11.55
N LYS A 744 -11.08 -20.26 12.65
CA LYS A 744 -11.82 -19.06 13.05
C LYS A 744 -11.63 -17.92 12.04
N ALA A 745 -10.43 -17.73 11.50
CA ALA A 745 -10.17 -16.75 10.44
C ALA A 745 -10.97 -17.07 9.15
N PHE A 746 -11.00 -18.34 8.74
CA PHE A 746 -11.88 -18.80 7.65
C PHE A 746 -13.35 -18.50 7.94
N LYS A 747 -13.81 -18.82 9.16
CA LYS A 747 -15.19 -18.54 9.57
C LYS A 747 -15.54 -17.05 9.49
N ILE A 748 -14.68 -16.17 10.01
CA ILE A 748 -14.87 -14.71 9.96
C ILE A 748 -15.02 -14.25 8.51
N LEU A 749 -14.08 -14.62 7.63
CA LEU A 749 -14.13 -14.24 6.22
C LEU A 749 -15.35 -14.82 5.50
N SER A 750 -15.74 -16.06 5.81
CA SER A 750 -16.91 -16.72 5.23
C SER A 750 -18.20 -16.02 5.63
N ASP A 751 -18.33 -15.63 6.91
CA ASP A 751 -19.51 -14.93 7.41
C ASP A 751 -19.60 -13.52 6.82
N GLU A 752 -18.48 -12.80 6.71
CA GLU A 752 -18.41 -11.50 6.05
C GLU A 752 -18.70 -11.59 4.54
N LEU A 753 -18.16 -12.59 3.84
CA LEU A 753 -18.39 -12.80 2.42
C LEU A 753 -19.87 -13.10 2.14
N ARG A 754 -20.46 -14.03 2.90
CA ARG A 754 -21.89 -14.36 2.81
C ARG A 754 -22.73 -13.12 2.99
N MET A 755 -22.45 -12.32 4.03
CA MET A 755 -23.16 -11.08 4.29
C MET A 755 -23.01 -10.08 3.14
N ALA A 756 -21.80 -9.90 2.60
CA ALA A 756 -21.56 -9.02 1.47
C ALA A 756 -22.31 -9.46 0.21
N MET A 757 -22.36 -10.77 -0.09
CA MET A 757 -23.13 -11.34 -1.20
C MET A 757 -24.63 -11.06 -1.05
N GLN A 758 -25.19 -11.27 0.15
CA GLN A 758 -26.59 -10.99 0.42
C GLN A 758 -26.91 -9.50 0.27
N LEU A 759 -26.06 -8.63 0.81
CA LEU A 759 -26.26 -7.18 0.77
C LEU A 759 -26.05 -6.59 -0.62
N VAL A 760 -25.17 -7.15 -1.45
CA VAL A 760 -25.04 -6.74 -2.86
C VAL A 760 -26.16 -7.32 -3.74
N GLY A 761 -26.89 -8.32 -3.26
CA GLY A 761 -28.08 -8.86 -3.92
C GLY A 761 -27.83 -10.10 -4.78
N ILE A 762 -26.82 -10.92 -4.44
CA ILE A 762 -26.50 -12.17 -5.13
C ILE A 762 -26.55 -13.38 -4.18
N THR A 763 -26.79 -14.56 -4.76
CA THR A 763 -26.91 -15.84 -4.04
C THR A 763 -25.91 -16.90 -4.51
N SER A 764 -25.21 -16.67 -5.62
CA SER A 764 -24.09 -17.48 -6.10
C SER A 764 -22.97 -16.54 -6.55
N LEU A 765 -21.72 -16.97 -6.41
CA LEU A 765 -20.58 -16.26 -6.98
C LEU A 765 -20.59 -16.22 -8.52
N ASP A 766 -21.33 -17.12 -9.18
CA ASP A 766 -21.54 -17.07 -10.64
C ASP A 766 -22.30 -15.79 -11.09
N GLN A 767 -22.96 -15.11 -10.15
CA GLN A 767 -23.65 -13.85 -10.37
C GLN A 767 -22.73 -12.64 -10.12
N ALA A 768 -21.50 -12.84 -9.65
CA ALA A 768 -20.54 -11.77 -9.45
C ALA A 768 -20.09 -11.24 -10.82
N HIS A 769 -20.19 -9.93 -11.04
CA HIS A 769 -19.78 -9.30 -12.29
C HIS A 769 -19.37 -7.83 -12.05
N PRO A 770 -18.59 -7.20 -12.95
CA PRO A 770 -18.06 -5.85 -12.71
C PRO A 770 -19.13 -4.78 -12.52
N GLY A 771 -20.33 -4.98 -13.10
CA GLY A 771 -21.47 -4.09 -12.93
C GLY A 771 -22.04 -3.99 -11.50
N LEU A 772 -21.65 -4.90 -10.60
CA LEU A 772 -21.91 -4.79 -9.15
C LEU A 772 -20.92 -3.88 -8.42
N LEU A 773 -19.94 -3.31 -9.15
CA LEU A 773 -18.91 -2.43 -8.61
C LEU A 773 -19.00 -1.04 -9.24
N ASN A 774 -18.47 -0.06 -8.51
CA ASN A 774 -18.10 1.25 -9.01
C ASN A 774 -16.59 1.41 -8.78
N THR A 775 -15.83 1.40 -9.87
CA THR A 775 -14.37 1.52 -9.90
C THR A 775 -13.89 2.92 -10.31
N ALA A 776 -14.81 3.87 -10.51
CA ALA A 776 -14.51 5.17 -11.14
C ALA A 776 -13.40 5.99 -10.45
N ASP A 777 -13.20 5.85 -9.13
CA ASP A 777 -12.09 6.53 -8.43
C ASP A 777 -10.72 6.00 -8.87
N ILE A 778 -10.64 4.70 -9.17
CA ILE A 778 -9.38 4.01 -9.48
C ILE A 778 -9.13 3.80 -10.98
N ASP A 779 -10.16 3.91 -11.84
CA ASP A 779 -10.05 3.65 -13.29
C ASP A 779 -8.96 4.50 -13.97
N ARG A 780 -8.79 5.76 -13.55
CA ARG A 780 -7.75 6.68 -14.09
C ARG A 780 -6.31 6.25 -13.80
N PHE A 781 -6.10 5.29 -12.90
CA PHE A 781 -4.79 4.75 -12.58
C PHE A 781 -4.52 3.40 -13.27
N VAL A 782 -5.50 2.88 -14.00
CA VAL A 782 -5.31 1.68 -14.82
C VAL A 782 -4.38 2.04 -15.98
N TYR A 783 -3.32 1.27 -16.14
CA TYR A 783 -2.35 1.48 -17.21
C TYR A 783 -3.03 1.26 -18.57
N ALA A 784 -2.94 2.27 -19.45
CA ALA A 784 -3.62 2.28 -20.75
C ALA A 784 -2.70 2.00 -21.95
N GLY A 785 -1.42 1.68 -21.69
CA GLY A 785 -0.43 1.33 -22.72
C GLY A 785 0.88 2.12 -22.65
N ASP A 786 1.84 1.72 -23.49
CA ASP A 786 3.24 2.20 -23.46
C ASP A 786 3.43 3.62 -24.00
N ALA A 787 2.41 4.18 -24.64
CA ALA A 787 2.43 5.55 -25.13
C ALA A 787 2.17 6.53 -23.97
N HIS A 788 3.24 7.05 -23.36
CA HIS A 788 3.12 8.10 -22.36
C HIS A 788 2.94 9.48 -23.04
N PRO A 789 1.99 10.33 -22.61
CA PRO A 789 1.65 11.58 -23.31
C PRO A 789 2.75 12.67 -23.35
N TRP A 790 3.85 12.53 -22.59
CA TRP A 790 4.90 13.55 -22.49
C TRP A 790 6.28 12.93 -22.20
N ALA A 791 6.33 11.81 -21.48
CA ALA A 791 7.56 11.05 -21.32
C ALA A 791 7.84 10.23 -22.59
N ARG A 792 9.10 10.19 -23.01
CA ARG A 792 9.56 9.34 -24.11
C ARG A 792 10.82 8.61 -23.66
N LYS A 793 11.05 7.41 -24.20
CA LYS A 793 12.31 6.71 -24.01
C LYS A 793 13.44 7.59 -24.54
N VAL A 794 14.37 7.97 -23.66
CA VAL A 794 15.57 8.72 -24.06
C VAL A 794 16.62 7.72 -24.46
N GLU A 795 16.92 7.65 -25.76
CA GLU A 795 18.10 6.94 -26.24
C GLU A 795 19.34 7.76 -25.88
N ARG A 796 19.99 7.37 -24.78
CA ARG A 796 21.25 7.98 -24.39
C ARG A 796 22.34 7.45 -25.33
N SER A 797 22.95 8.33 -26.13
CA SER A 797 24.24 8.01 -26.74
C SER A 797 25.27 7.80 -25.64
N LYS A 798 26.23 6.90 -25.87
CA LYS A 798 27.40 6.71 -24.99
C LYS A 798 28.34 7.92 -25.11
N LEU A 799 27.86 9.11 -24.73
CA LEU A 799 28.66 10.34 -24.65
C LEU A 799 29.52 10.33 -23.38
#